data_AF-A0A975J374-F1
#
_entry.id   AF-A0A975J374-F1
#
_cell.length_a   1.000
_cell.length_b   1.000
_cell.length_c   1.000
_cell.angle_alpha   90.00
_cell.angle_beta   90.00
_cell.angle_gamma   90.00
#
_symmetry.space_group_name_H-M   'P 1'
#
loop_
_entity.id
_entity.type
_entity.pdbx_description
1 polymer ?
#
loop_
_entity_poly.entity_id
_entity_poly.type
_entity_poly.pdbx_seq_one_letter_code
_entity_poly.pdbx_strand_id
1 'polypeptide(L)'
;MITESVPAGTPWNSLAEMKGEHRRLLGNPDRSAREPATRETIRHFILQGSALGARLSSLDDRVEAQRMLDYWAAVNTGAPSEGLVRAVLDDYQDVGEEDAGKKAEELYQSATPHGKTLLKRLFLGLIELEENGTSFRLVPRTEQELTAKLEAPSGETQPKEWLQRLVATGLVLEQNGSHTLVGPSVIDQWEVAGNWMTQRRRLRGAARFWNEHGRNGAALLEPGSLLDEADGYLDLTKQEDEFVKASKSSGEVRKRKKWQFVGLVAGIGLVIALMGLAQARQESKAANKAFADAQAQLAVSEARLAEANAKLALSEKESYQAKVLGVQAVSLSQIREVNQVKVLDGLTKEFEQTIRNSTLPPEDLKAKIDEFGDKLIANGQAPQTAISGQGATAAAPATLQPGSGLLIRSDQEIASQATAGVFLRKPGGNQSYLLMPAYLLAPDKPSELYPIRSVTDQAANAPRLFSTPADPSYGANNPLELAAVPILDAAPTVEAKNTAVGGTVIHGVAQPAELPAGTSVTLIGLSTGVKEGKILEYNPTSKLIYTTKISTLGDAGAPVLTKDNKLVGILLSLDPLDPNRSVVKAAQPFLAATGFTLAGDDTPTPEPTPEERKWAGVMGEILISGDSPEFAEEAKKYVNLLQQSGIPMPVPYAQVRKRVPSKTEVRYFRTEDKPIAQDVIELIVQHGVPRERLRSSFVDDPTAPPKFIQISMAKDLLSPHPDAPVPPH
;
A
#
# COMPACT_ATOMS: atom_id res chain seq x y z
N MET A 1 -80.37 2.37 -7.50
CA MET A 1 -79.73 2.19 -8.82
C MET A 1 -78.44 1.45 -8.58
N ILE A 2 -78.12 0.43 -9.39
CA ILE A 2 -76.79 -0.19 -9.35
C ILE A 2 -75.88 0.75 -10.13
N THR A 3 -74.91 1.36 -9.45
CA THR A 3 -73.86 2.11 -10.13
C THR A 3 -72.97 1.11 -10.85
N GLU A 4 -73.05 1.06 -12.19
CA GLU A 4 -72.04 0.39 -12.99
C GLU A 4 -70.67 0.97 -12.61
N SER A 5 -69.78 0.11 -12.13
CA SER A 5 -68.41 0.50 -11.83
C SER A 5 -67.73 0.86 -13.14
N VAL A 6 -67.50 2.16 -13.36
CA VAL A 6 -66.64 2.65 -14.45
C VAL A 6 -65.34 1.85 -14.38
N PRO A 7 -64.95 1.12 -15.44
CA PRO A 7 -63.77 0.28 -15.41
C PRO A 7 -62.55 1.17 -15.13
N ALA A 8 -61.76 0.77 -14.14
CA ALA A 8 -60.50 1.46 -13.84
C ALA A 8 -59.62 1.42 -15.11
N GLY A 9 -59.43 2.58 -15.72
CA GLY A 9 -58.54 2.73 -16.87
C GLY A 9 -57.14 2.27 -16.50
N THR A 10 -56.42 1.68 -17.46
CA THR A 10 -55.05 1.18 -17.23
C THR A 10 -54.20 2.27 -16.55
N PRO A 11 -53.55 1.99 -15.41
CA PRO A 11 -52.69 2.97 -14.75
C PRO A 11 -51.58 3.45 -15.68
N TRP A 12 -51.16 4.70 -15.54
CA TRP A 12 -49.99 5.19 -16.28
C TRP A 12 -48.74 4.40 -15.90
N ASN A 13 -47.81 4.29 -16.84
CA ASN A 13 -46.53 3.62 -16.65
C ASN A 13 -45.45 4.55 -16.12
N SER A 14 -45.64 5.88 -16.24
CA SER A 14 -44.69 6.87 -15.75
C SER A 14 -45.31 8.22 -15.41
N LEU A 15 -44.59 9.01 -14.62
CA LEU A 15 -44.90 10.43 -14.39
C LEU A 15 -44.92 11.24 -15.69
N ALA A 16 -44.11 10.88 -16.70
CA ALA A 16 -44.06 11.59 -17.98
C ALA A 16 -45.37 11.47 -18.79
N GLU A 17 -46.01 10.29 -18.76
CA GLU A 17 -47.34 10.07 -19.34
C GLU A 17 -48.39 10.95 -18.62
N MET A 18 -48.39 10.93 -17.28
CA MET A 18 -49.28 11.77 -16.45
C MET A 18 -49.09 13.27 -16.74
N LYS A 19 -47.85 13.76 -16.87
CA LYS A 19 -47.54 15.14 -17.28
C LYS A 19 -47.98 15.46 -18.70
N GLY A 20 -47.97 14.47 -19.61
CA GLY A 20 -48.53 14.59 -20.96
C GLY A 20 -50.02 14.84 -20.91
N GLU A 21 -50.75 14.00 -20.17
CA GLU A 21 -52.20 14.07 -20.05
C GLU A 21 -52.66 15.32 -19.26
N HIS A 22 -51.94 15.70 -18.20
CA HIS A 22 -52.20 16.95 -17.47
C HIS A 22 -52.11 18.17 -18.39
N ARG A 23 -51.09 18.24 -19.26
CA ARG A 23 -50.97 19.30 -20.29
C ARG A 23 -52.08 19.23 -21.33
N ARG A 24 -52.50 18.03 -21.76
CA ARG A 24 -53.64 17.84 -22.69
C ARG A 24 -54.95 18.38 -22.11
N LEU A 25 -55.19 18.16 -20.82
CA LEU A 25 -56.36 18.66 -20.12
C LEU A 25 -56.32 20.18 -19.90
N LEU A 26 -55.16 20.75 -19.54
CA LEU A 26 -54.99 22.21 -19.45
C LEU A 26 -55.13 22.92 -20.81
N GLY A 27 -54.74 22.26 -21.90
CA GLY A 27 -54.78 22.81 -23.26
C GLY A 27 -56.17 22.94 -23.89
N ASN A 28 -57.26 22.60 -23.17
CA ASN A 28 -58.64 22.67 -23.67
C ASN A 28 -59.51 23.63 -22.83
N PRO A 29 -59.26 24.96 -22.90
CA PRO A 29 -59.82 25.94 -21.96
C PRO A 29 -61.34 26.17 -22.09
N ASP A 30 -61.95 25.88 -23.24
CA ASP A 30 -63.40 26.04 -23.44
C ASP A 30 -64.24 25.02 -22.65
N ARG A 31 -63.60 23.93 -22.19
CA ARG A 31 -64.25 22.91 -21.37
C ARG A 31 -64.31 23.33 -19.91
N SER A 32 -65.33 24.12 -19.57
CA SER A 32 -65.63 24.42 -18.18
C SER A 32 -65.77 23.13 -17.36
N ALA A 33 -65.23 23.11 -16.14
CA ALA A 33 -65.34 21.96 -15.21
C ALA A 33 -66.80 21.62 -14.81
N ARG A 34 -67.79 22.37 -15.30
CA ARG A 34 -69.22 22.08 -15.16
C ARG A 34 -69.73 21.07 -16.19
N GLU A 35 -69.05 20.91 -17.33
CA GLU A 35 -69.46 19.96 -18.36
C GLU A 35 -69.29 18.50 -17.88
N PRO A 36 -70.31 17.63 -17.99
CA PRO A 36 -70.24 16.25 -17.48
C PRO A 36 -69.11 15.42 -18.09
N ALA A 37 -68.88 15.52 -19.40
CA ALA A 37 -67.81 14.78 -20.10
C ALA A 37 -66.41 15.17 -19.59
N THR A 38 -66.22 16.46 -19.28
CA THR A 38 -64.97 16.99 -18.73
C THR A 38 -64.73 16.50 -17.31
N ARG A 39 -65.78 16.46 -16.49
CA ARG A 39 -65.71 15.88 -15.12
C ARG A 39 -65.36 14.39 -15.14
N GLU A 40 -65.93 13.60 -16.05
CA GLU A 40 -65.57 12.18 -16.16
C GLU A 40 -64.12 11.99 -16.66
N THR A 41 -63.64 12.86 -17.55
CA THR A 41 -62.22 12.86 -17.97
C THR A 41 -61.28 13.18 -16.80
N ILE A 42 -61.63 14.17 -15.96
CA ILE A 42 -60.89 14.51 -14.74
C ILE A 42 -60.94 13.36 -13.72
N ARG A 43 -62.09 12.67 -13.61
CA ARG A 43 -62.25 11.49 -12.75
C ARG A 43 -61.33 10.35 -13.17
N HIS A 44 -61.26 10.05 -14.47
CA HIS A 44 -60.31 9.09 -15.01
C HIS A 44 -58.85 9.50 -14.74
N PHE A 45 -58.51 10.78 -14.92
CA PHE A 45 -57.18 11.30 -14.61
C PHE A 45 -56.81 11.03 -13.12
N ILE A 46 -57.71 11.34 -12.19
CA ILE A 46 -57.46 11.13 -10.76
C ILE A 46 -57.27 9.64 -10.46
N LEU A 47 -58.13 8.76 -10.99
CA LEU A 47 -58.04 7.32 -10.77
C LEU A 47 -56.74 6.70 -11.32
N GLN A 48 -56.34 7.07 -12.54
CA GLN A 48 -55.09 6.58 -13.15
C GLN A 48 -53.85 7.15 -12.42
N GLY A 49 -53.94 8.37 -11.90
CA GLY A 49 -52.86 9.02 -11.16
C GLY A 49 -52.67 8.45 -9.76
N SER A 50 -53.77 8.17 -9.04
CA SER A 50 -53.70 7.44 -7.76
C SER A 50 -52.99 6.10 -7.93
N ALA A 51 -53.38 5.32 -8.93
CA ALA A 51 -52.78 4.01 -9.23
C ALA A 51 -51.33 4.09 -9.72
N LEU A 52 -50.92 5.18 -10.38
CA LEU A 52 -49.50 5.44 -10.68
C LEU A 52 -48.67 5.58 -9.40
N GLY A 53 -49.28 6.01 -8.29
CA GLY A 53 -48.66 6.05 -6.95
C GLY A 53 -48.02 4.72 -6.54
N ALA A 54 -48.62 3.58 -6.86
CA ALA A 54 -48.03 2.28 -6.54
C ALA A 54 -46.68 2.03 -7.24
N ARG A 55 -46.36 2.75 -8.33
CA ARG A 55 -45.16 2.55 -9.17
C ARG A 55 -44.08 3.62 -9.01
N LEU A 56 -44.39 4.77 -8.40
CA LEU A 56 -43.43 5.86 -8.24
C LEU A 56 -42.57 5.62 -6.99
N SER A 57 -41.35 5.13 -7.20
CA SER A 57 -40.31 4.93 -6.17
C SER A 57 -39.64 6.23 -5.73
N SER A 58 -39.42 7.18 -6.67
CA SER A 58 -38.87 8.50 -6.38
C SER A 58 -39.82 9.37 -5.56
N LEU A 59 -39.37 9.88 -4.41
CA LEU A 59 -40.15 10.78 -3.56
C LEU A 59 -40.54 12.08 -4.29
N ASP A 60 -39.63 12.66 -5.07
CA ASP A 60 -39.91 13.88 -5.84
C ASP A 60 -40.98 13.64 -6.92
N ASP A 61 -40.92 12.48 -7.60
CA ASP A 61 -41.93 12.11 -8.59
C ASP A 61 -43.31 11.89 -7.93
N ARG A 62 -43.34 11.28 -6.73
CA ARG A 62 -44.57 11.16 -5.92
C ARG A 62 -45.11 12.54 -5.54
N VAL A 63 -44.25 13.45 -5.07
CA VAL A 63 -44.67 14.82 -4.70
C VAL A 63 -45.23 15.56 -5.91
N GLU A 64 -44.63 15.42 -7.10
CA GLU A 64 -45.12 16.08 -8.31
C GLU A 64 -46.42 15.44 -8.85
N ALA A 65 -46.55 14.11 -8.82
CA ALA A 65 -47.79 13.43 -9.14
C ALA A 65 -48.93 13.83 -8.19
N GLN A 66 -48.66 13.87 -6.88
CA GLN A 66 -49.63 14.30 -5.87
C GLN A 66 -50.08 15.74 -6.10
N ARG A 67 -49.17 16.68 -6.42
CA ARG A 67 -49.55 18.07 -6.78
C ARG A 67 -50.48 18.13 -8.00
N MET A 68 -50.27 17.28 -9.01
CA MET A 68 -51.17 17.19 -10.17
C MET A 68 -52.53 16.58 -9.80
N LEU A 69 -52.57 15.60 -8.88
CA LEU A 69 -53.82 15.07 -8.33
C LEU A 69 -54.59 16.13 -7.53
N ASP A 70 -53.91 16.84 -6.62
CA ASP A 70 -54.48 17.90 -5.78
C ASP A 70 -55.12 19.01 -6.63
N TYR A 71 -54.43 19.45 -7.69
CA TYR A 71 -54.94 20.44 -8.64
C TYR A 71 -56.25 19.98 -9.28
N TRP A 72 -56.28 18.77 -9.84
CA TRP A 72 -57.48 18.26 -10.52
C TRP A 72 -58.62 17.91 -9.56
N ALA A 73 -58.30 17.49 -8.34
CA ALA A 73 -59.26 17.33 -7.26
C ALA A 73 -59.93 18.67 -6.92
N ALA A 74 -59.14 19.73 -6.73
CA ALA A 74 -59.64 21.07 -6.46
C ALA A 74 -60.57 21.56 -7.59
N VAL A 75 -60.17 21.38 -8.86
CA VAL A 75 -61.00 21.70 -10.03
C VAL A 75 -62.32 20.91 -10.04
N ASN A 76 -62.32 19.66 -9.57
CA ASN A 76 -63.50 18.80 -9.51
C ASN A 76 -64.45 19.10 -8.32
N THR A 77 -64.00 19.83 -7.28
CA THR A 77 -64.84 20.14 -6.09
C THR A 77 -66.10 20.96 -6.38
N GLY A 78 -66.20 21.58 -7.56
CA GLY A 78 -67.41 22.28 -8.01
C GLY A 78 -68.58 21.36 -8.42
N ALA A 79 -68.39 20.04 -8.37
CA ALA A 79 -69.44 19.05 -8.61
C ALA A 79 -70.27 18.76 -7.34
N PRO A 80 -71.55 18.34 -7.45
CA PRO A 80 -72.29 17.78 -6.31
C PRO A 80 -71.53 16.60 -5.70
N SER A 81 -71.65 16.41 -4.38
CA SER A 81 -70.80 15.52 -3.57
C SER A 81 -70.89 14.02 -3.90
N GLU A 82 -71.82 13.61 -4.77
CA GLU A 82 -71.92 12.25 -5.29
C GLU A 82 -70.82 11.99 -6.33
N GLY A 83 -69.64 11.57 -5.85
CA GLY A 83 -68.54 11.12 -6.71
C GLY A 83 -67.15 11.70 -6.44
N LEU A 84 -66.91 12.29 -5.26
CA LEU A 84 -65.55 12.69 -4.84
C LEU A 84 -64.61 11.46 -4.81
N VAL A 85 -63.73 11.39 -5.81
CA VAL A 85 -62.64 10.40 -5.84
C VAL A 85 -61.51 10.86 -4.92
N ARG A 86 -60.95 9.92 -4.14
CA ARG A 86 -59.79 10.16 -3.29
C ARG A 86 -58.57 10.44 -4.16
N ALA A 87 -58.21 11.71 -4.32
CA ALA A 87 -57.04 12.15 -5.06
C ALA A 87 -55.76 12.04 -4.22
N VAL A 88 -55.46 10.83 -3.76
CA VAL A 88 -54.22 10.51 -3.03
C VAL A 88 -53.52 9.41 -3.82
N LEU A 89 -52.19 9.50 -3.97
CA LEU A 89 -51.40 8.41 -4.52
C LEU A 89 -51.55 7.15 -3.68
N ASP A 90 -51.68 6.00 -4.35
CA ASP A 90 -51.55 4.71 -3.68
C ASP A 90 -50.13 4.57 -3.10
N ASP A 91 -50.02 3.86 -1.97
CA ASP A 91 -48.74 3.59 -1.32
C ASP A 91 -47.79 2.90 -2.31
N TYR A 92 -46.50 3.25 -2.28
CA TYR A 92 -45.51 2.59 -3.13
C TYR A 92 -45.54 1.10 -2.87
N GLN A 93 -45.77 0.32 -3.91
CA GLN A 93 -45.57 -1.11 -3.90
C GLN A 93 -44.26 -1.34 -4.63
N ASP A 94 -43.27 -1.89 -3.92
CA ASP A 94 -42.09 -2.41 -4.61
C ASP A 94 -42.58 -3.50 -5.58
N VAL A 95 -42.58 -3.19 -6.87
CA VAL A 95 -43.02 -4.07 -7.96
C VAL A 95 -41.99 -5.17 -8.27
N GLY A 96 -41.11 -5.46 -7.31
CA GLY A 96 -39.99 -6.36 -7.43
C GLY A 96 -38.74 -5.68 -7.99
N GLU A 97 -38.57 -4.37 -7.81
CA GLU A 97 -37.36 -3.63 -8.17
C GLU A 97 -36.16 -4.12 -7.35
N GLU A 98 -36.30 -4.26 -6.02
CA GLU A 98 -35.21 -4.77 -5.17
C GLU A 98 -34.84 -6.22 -5.55
N ASP A 99 -35.86 -7.01 -5.88
CA ASP A 99 -35.75 -8.39 -6.35
C ASP A 99 -35.11 -8.47 -7.75
N ALA A 100 -35.40 -7.52 -8.64
CA ALA A 100 -34.82 -7.42 -9.97
C ALA A 100 -33.35 -7.01 -9.92
N GLY A 101 -32.97 -6.09 -9.02
CA GLY A 101 -31.57 -5.73 -8.77
C GLY A 101 -30.74 -6.93 -8.30
N LYS A 102 -31.27 -7.73 -7.35
CA LYS A 102 -30.61 -8.97 -6.89
C LYS A 102 -30.49 -10.02 -8.00
N LYS A 103 -31.56 -10.28 -8.75
CA LYS A 103 -31.56 -11.23 -9.88
C LYS A 103 -30.61 -10.79 -11.01
N ALA A 104 -30.50 -9.48 -11.25
CA ALA A 104 -29.53 -8.92 -12.20
C ALA A 104 -28.08 -9.11 -11.72
N GLU A 105 -27.80 -8.97 -10.43
CA GLU A 105 -26.49 -9.26 -9.86
C GLU A 105 -26.14 -10.75 -9.95
N GLU A 106 -27.08 -11.66 -9.66
CA GLU A 106 -26.89 -13.11 -9.84
C GLU A 106 -26.62 -13.48 -11.31
N LEU A 107 -27.39 -12.89 -12.24
CA LEU A 107 -27.19 -13.03 -13.69
C LEU A 107 -25.82 -12.49 -14.12
N TYR A 108 -25.39 -11.36 -13.55
CA TYR A 108 -24.10 -10.79 -13.83
C TYR A 108 -22.97 -11.66 -13.30
N GLN A 109 -23.01 -12.10 -12.03
CA GLN A 109 -21.94 -12.89 -11.44
C GLN A 109 -21.76 -14.26 -12.09
N SER A 110 -22.86 -14.87 -12.56
CA SER A 110 -22.83 -16.13 -13.33
C SER A 110 -22.40 -15.97 -14.80
N ALA A 111 -22.30 -14.74 -15.32
CA ALA A 111 -21.90 -14.50 -16.70
C ALA A 111 -20.38 -14.64 -16.94
N THR A 112 -20.02 -15.08 -18.16
CA THR A 112 -18.62 -15.09 -18.65
C THR A 112 -18.05 -13.67 -18.70
N PRO A 113 -16.72 -13.45 -18.75
CA PRO A 113 -16.15 -12.11 -18.85
C PRO A 113 -16.68 -11.27 -20.04
N HIS A 114 -16.93 -11.91 -21.17
CA HIS A 114 -17.58 -11.27 -22.31
C HIS A 114 -19.08 -11.05 -22.07
N GLY A 115 -19.80 -12.02 -21.50
CA GLY A 115 -21.20 -11.85 -21.08
C GLY A 115 -21.41 -10.68 -20.10
N LYS A 116 -20.52 -10.53 -19.11
CA LYS A 116 -20.44 -9.37 -18.20
C LYS A 116 -20.28 -8.05 -18.98
N THR A 117 -19.47 -8.05 -20.04
CA THR A 117 -19.28 -6.88 -20.92
C THR A 117 -20.53 -6.58 -21.77
N LEU A 118 -21.20 -7.61 -22.30
CA LEU A 118 -22.46 -7.45 -23.04
C LEU A 118 -23.60 -6.94 -22.13
N LEU A 119 -23.78 -7.54 -20.95
CA LEU A 119 -24.76 -7.10 -19.95
C LEU A 119 -24.57 -5.63 -19.59
N LYS A 120 -23.32 -5.21 -19.32
CA LYS A 120 -22.97 -3.80 -19.07
C LYS A 120 -23.36 -2.88 -20.23
N ARG A 121 -23.06 -3.26 -21.47
CA ARG A 121 -23.36 -2.44 -22.66
C ARG A 121 -24.85 -2.39 -22.97
N LEU A 122 -25.58 -3.49 -22.81
CA LEU A 122 -27.05 -3.53 -22.95
C LEU A 122 -27.72 -2.64 -21.91
N PHE A 123 -27.31 -2.75 -20.63
CA PHE A 123 -27.82 -1.93 -19.54
C PHE A 123 -27.58 -0.44 -19.76
N LEU A 124 -26.34 -0.05 -20.06
CA LEU A 124 -26.00 1.35 -20.36
C LEU A 124 -26.62 1.85 -21.68
N GLY A 125 -27.07 0.96 -22.57
CA GLY A 125 -27.83 1.31 -23.78
C GLY A 125 -29.28 1.73 -23.51
N LEU A 126 -29.84 1.34 -22.36
CA LEU A 126 -31.18 1.71 -21.88
C LEU A 126 -31.20 3.01 -21.07
N ILE A 127 -30.04 3.61 -20.83
CA ILE A 127 -29.85 4.83 -20.06
C ILE A 127 -29.21 5.90 -20.94
N GLU A 128 -29.67 7.13 -20.81
CA GLU A 128 -29.03 8.30 -21.41
C GLU A 128 -28.68 9.28 -20.29
N LEU A 129 -27.40 9.64 -20.16
CA LEU A 129 -27.02 10.75 -19.26
C LEU A 129 -27.58 12.07 -19.82
N GLU A 130 -28.04 12.96 -18.96
CA GLU A 130 -28.51 14.29 -19.38
C GLU A 130 -27.35 15.27 -19.64
N GLU A 131 -27.65 16.44 -20.22
CA GLU A 131 -26.64 17.46 -20.56
C GLU A 131 -25.88 18.03 -19.35
N ASN A 132 -26.41 17.90 -18.13
CA ASN A 132 -25.69 18.22 -16.89
C ASN A 132 -24.68 17.13 -16.47
N GLY A 133 -24.81 15.90 -16.98
CA GLY A 133 -23.95 14.75 -16.68
C GLY A 133 -24.07 14.20 -15.26
N THR A 134 -25.05 14.65 -14.48
CA THR A 134 -25.34 14.18 -13.12
C THR A 134 -26.61 13.34 -13.08
N SER A 135 -27.69 13.82 -13.70
CA SER A 135 -28.92 13.05 -13.92
C SER A 135 -28.83 12.18 -15.17
N PHE A 136 -29.75 11.23 -15.23
CA PHE A 136 -29.96 10.33 -16.35
C PHE A 136 -31.46 10.17 -16.58
N ARG A 137 -31.83 9.75 -17.79
CA ARG A 137 -33.18 9.31 -18.12
C ARG A 137 -33.15 7.88 -18.65
N LEU A 138 -34.22 7.14 -18.40
CA LEU A 138 -34.45 5.84 -19.00
C LEU A 138 -34.95 6.05 -20.43
N VAL A 139 -34.37 5.34 -21.39
CA VAL A 139 -34.70 5.48 -22.82
C VAL A 139 -35.20 4.14 -23.35
N PRO A 140 -36.47 4.03 -23.75
CA PRO A 140 -36.96 2.85 -24.46
C PRO A 140 -36.20 2.66 -25.78
N ARG A 141 -35.66 1.46 -26.01
CA ARG A 141 -34.90 1.09 -27.22
C ARG A 141 -35.42 -0.21 -27.83
N THR A 142 -35.48 -0.28 -29.14
CA THR A 142 -35.74 -1.55 -29.84
C THR A 142 -34.59 -2.55 -29.63
N GLU A 143 -34.89 -3.85 -29.75
CA GLU A 143 -33.85 -4.90 -29.73
C GLU A 143 -32.74 -4.61 -30.76
N GLN A 144 -33.11 -4.13 -31.95
CA GLN A 144 -32.16 -3.82 -33.02
C GLN A 144 -31.20 -2.68 -32.62
N GLU A 145 -31.70 -1.59 -32.02
CA GLU A 145 -30.84 -0.49 -31.56
C GLU A 145 -29.83 -0.93 -30.49
N LEU A 146 -30.27 -1.78 -29.55
CA LEU A 146 -29.41 -2.27 -28.47
C LEU A 146 -28.34 -3.24 -28.97
N THR A 147 -28.67 -4.07 -29.97
CA THR A 147 -27.80 -5.16 -30.42
C THR A 147 -26.93 -4.80 -31.64
N ALA A 148 -27.31 -3.81 -32.46
CA ALA A 148 -26.61 -3.50 -33.72
C ALA A 148 -25.14 -3.06 -33.59
N LYS A 149 -24.68 -2.62 -32.41
CA LYS A 149 -23.27 -2.28 -32.13
C LYS A 149 -22.56 -3.31 -31.24
N LEU A 150 -23.20 -4.44 -30.93
CA LEU A 150 -22.67 -5.45 -30.02
C LEU A 150 -22.25 -6.69 -30.82
N GLU A 151 -20.95 -6.78 -31.12
CA GLU A 151 -20.37 -7.98 -31.70
C GLU A 151 -20.07 -9.01 -30.59
N ALA A 152 -20.57 -10.24 -30.78
CA ALA A 152 -20.21 -11.39 -29.97
C ALA A 152 -19.20 -12.27 -30.73
N PRO A 153 -18.12 -12.76 -30.10
CA PRO A 153 -17.21 -13.73 -30.70
C PRO A 153 -17.94 -15.00 -31.14
N SER A 154 -17.45 -15.63 -32.22
CA SER A 154 -18.02 -16.87 -32.74
C SER A 154 -18.03 -17.97 -31.67
N GLY A 155 -19.22 -18.43 -31.29
CA GLY A 155 -19.43 -19.44 -30.25
C GLY A 155 -19.87 -18.89 -28.89
N GLU A 156 -19.96 -17.57 -28.71
CA GLU A 156 -20.50 -16.96 -27.49
C GLU A 156 -22.00 -16.62 -27.59
N THR A 157 -22.66 -16.55 -26.43
CA THR A 157 -24.07 -16.18 -26.25
C THR A 157 -24.35 -14.82 -26.90
N GLN A 158 -25.32 -14.78 -27.81
CA GLN A 158 -25.60 -13.59 -28.62
C GLN A 158 -26.18 -12.44 -27.76
N PRO A 159 -26.00 -11.17 -28.15
CA PRO A 159 -26.52 -10.02 -27.38
C PRO A 159 -28.04 -10.08 -27.14
N LYS A 160 -28.81 -10.60 -28.11
CA LYS A 160 -30.26 -10.86 -27.99
C LYS A 160 -30.59 -11.79 -26.82
N GLU A 161 -29.82 -12.85 -26.62
CA GLU A 161 -30.05 -13.81 -25.53
C GLU A 161 -29.76 -13.17 -24.16
N TRP A 162 -28.71 -12.33 -24.06
CA TRP A 162 -28.44 -11.57 -22.83
C TRP A 162 -29.52 -10.53 -22.52
N LEU A 163 -30.08 -9.86 -23.55
CA LEU A 163 -31.21 -8.95 -23.38
C LEU A 163 -32.45 -9.68 -22.87
N GLN A 164 -32.76 -10.85 -23.43
CA GLN A 164 -33.88 -11.69 -22.98
C GLN A 164 -33.67 -12.24 -21.55
N ARG A 165 -32.41 -12.51 -21.14
CA ARG A 165 -32.11 -12.81 -19.73
C ARG A 165 -32.32 -11.61 -18.80
N LEU A 166 -31.96 -10.40 -19.22
CA LEU A 166 -32.25 -9.17 -18.47
C LEU A 166 -33.76 -8.92 -18.31
N VAL A 167 -34.56 -9.23 -19.35
CA VAL A 167 -36.04 -9.21 -19.25
C VAL A 167 -36.52 -10.26 -18.24
N ALA A 168 -35.97 -11.47 -18.27
CA ALA A 168 -36.34 -12.55 -17.32
C ALA A 168 -35.99 -12.26 -15.85
N THR A 169 -35.05 -11.34 -15.56
CA THR A 169 -34.79 -10.88 -14.18
C THR A 169 -35.84 -9.90 -13.64
N GLY A 170 -36.67 -9.32 -14.51
CA GLY A 170 -37.58 -8.20 -14.18
C GLY A 170 -36.91 -6.82 -14.26
N LEU A 171 -35.60 -6.75 -14.48
CA LEU A 171 -34.84 -5.51 -14.59
C LEU A 171 -35.21 -4.69 -15.84
N VAL A 172 -35.50 -5.39 -16.94
CA VAL A 172 -35.88 -4.79 -18.23
C VAL A 172 -37.32 -5.16 -18.56
N LEU A 173 -38.14 -4.16 -18.87
CA LEU A 173 -39.50 -4.32 -19.35
C LEU A 173 -39.51 -4.32 -20.88
N GLU A 174 -40.11 -5.35 -21.49
CA GLU A 174 -40.43 -5.37 -22.92
C GLU A 174 -41.87 -4.85 -23.15
N GLN A 175 -42.01 -3.79 -23.93
CA GLN A 175 -43.29 -3.16 -24.27
C GLN A 175 -43.30 -2.78 -25.76
N ASN A 176 -44.23 -3.33 -26.53
CA ASN A 176 -44.40 -3.06 -27.96
C ASN A 176 -43.11 -3.25 -28.81
N GLY A 177 -42.25 -4.22 -28.44
CA GLY A 177 -40.95 -4.47 -29.09
C GLY A 177 -39.83 -3.49 -28.69
N SER A 178 -40.12 -2.55 -27.79
CA SER A 178 -39.14 -1.70 -27.13
C SER A 178 -38.80 -2.23 -25.74
N HIS A 179 -37.57 -2.02 -25.30
CA HIS A 179 -37.03 -2.44 -24.01
C HIS A 179 -36.70 -1.19 -23.19
N THR A 180 -37.02 -1.17 -21.91
CA THR A 180 -36.66 -0.09 -20.98
C THR A 180 -36.34 -0.66 -19.60
N LEU A 181 -35.60 0.05 -18.75
CA LEU A 181 -35.41 -0.38 -17.35
C LEU A 181 -36.71 -0.19 -16.56
N VAL A 182 -36.94 -1.04 -15.56
CA VAL A 182 -38.14 -0.98 -14.71
C VAL A 182 -38.29 0.36 -13.97
N GLY A 183 -37.20 0.90 -13.44
CA GLY A 183 -37.19 2.17 -12.71
C GLY A 183 -35.77 2.70 -12.44
N PRO A 184 -35.60 3.98 -12.05
CA PRO A 184 -34.29 4.57 -11.74
C PRO A 184 -33.64 3.96 -10.48
N SER A 185 -34.48 3.60 -9.50
CA SER A 185 -34.17 2.93 -8.23
C SER A 185 -33.28 1.70 -8.38
N VAL A 186 -33.42 0.98 -9.50
CA VAL A 186 -32.68 -0.25 -9.76
C VAL A 186 -31.17 -0.02 -9.93
N ILE A 187 -30.74 1.22 -10.24
CA ILE A 187 -29.31 1.60 -10.28
C ILE A 187 -28.71 1.67 -8.88
N ASP A 188 -29.50 2.11 -7.90
CA ASP A 188 -29.06 2.26 -6.51
C ASP A 188 -29.09 0.91 -5.78
N GLN A 189 -30.03 0.04 -6.15
CA GLN A 189 -30.14 -1.34 -5.64
C GLN A 189 -29.11 -2.30 -6.27
N TRP A 190 -28.68 -2.06 -7.51
CA TRP A 190 -27.68 -2.87 -8.19
C TRP A 190 -26.30 -2.22 -8.15
N GLU A 191 -25.49 -2.53 -7.12
CA GLU A 191 -24.19 -1.89 -6.86
C GLU A 191 -23.26 -1.84 -8.08
N VAL A 192 -23.24 -2.91 -8.88
CA VAL A 192 -22.43 -2.99 -10.12
C VAL A 192 -22.90 -1.96 -11.17
N ALA A 193 -24.21 -1.73 -11.31
CA ALA A 193 -24.75 -0.68 -12.16
C ALA A 193 -24.41 0.73 -11.65
N GLY A 194 -24.49 0.98 -10.35
CA GLY A 194 -24.05 2.24 -9.73
C GLY A 194 -22.57 2.55 -10.02
N ASN A 195 -21.72 1.53 -10.00
CA ASN A 195 -20.31 1.64 -10.40
C ASN A 195 -20.14 1.98 -11.90
N TRP A 196 -20.95 1.38 -12.79
CA TRP A 196 -20.93 1.70 -14.22
C TRP A 196 -21.41 3.13 -14.50
N MET A 197 -22.46 3.59 -13.82
CA MET A 197 -22.93 4.97 -13.93
C MET A 197 -21.89 5.97 -13.43
N THR A 198 -21.17 5.65 -12.35
CA THR A 198 -20.04 6.45 -11.87
C THR A 198 -18.93 6.57 -12.93
N GLN A 199 -18.62 5.48 -13.64
CA GLN A 199 -17.67 5.49 -14.76
C GLN A 199 -18.17 6.34 -15.94
N ARG A 200 -19.43 6.17 -16.37
CA ARG A 200 -20.05 6.95 -17.46
C ARG A 200 -20.06 8.45 -17.13
N ARG A 201 -20.40 8.85 -15.89
CA ARG A 201 -20.33 10.24 -15.38
C ARG A 201 -18.89 10.78 -15.42
N ARG A 202 -17.89 9.99 -15.00
CA ARG A 202 -16.47 10.37 -15.06
C ARG A 202 -15.99 10.62 -16.49
N LEU A 203 -16.41 9.80 -17.47
CA LEU A 203 -16.09 10.02 -18.88
C LEU A 203 -16.68 11.35 -19.38
N ARG A 204 -17.96 11.63 -19.07
CA ARG A 204 -18.63 12.89 -19.45
C ARG A 204 -17.96 14.11 -18.84
N GLY A 205 -17.62 14.04 -17.54
CA GLY A 205 -16.89 15.09 -16.83
C GLY A 205 -15.51 15.36 -17.46
N ALA A 206 -14.75 14.32 -17.80
CA ALA A 206 -13.46 14.46 -18.47
C ALA A 206 -13.60 15.06 -19.88
N ALA A 207 -14.61 14.67 -20.65
CA ALA A 207 -14.90 15.24 -21.97
C ALA A 207 -15.31 16.73 -21.90
N ARG A 208 -16.03 17.16 -20.84
CA ARG A 208 -16.30 18.58 -20.57
C ARG A 208 -15.05 19.34 -20.22
N PHE A 209 -14.31 18.88 -19.21
CA PHE A 209 -13.08 19.49 -18.77
C PHE A 209 -12.08 19.68 -19.94
N TRP A 210 -11.90 18.65 -20.78
CA TRP A 210 -11.07 18.75 -21.99
C TRP A 210 -11.54 19.83 -22.95
N ASN A 211 -12.83 19.91 -23.26
CA ASN A 211 -13.36 20.91 -24.20
C ASN A 211 -13.30 22.34 -23.64
N GLU A 212 -13.63 22.52 -22.35
CA GLU A 212 -13.54 23.80 -21.63
C GLU A 212 -12.10 24.34 -21.58
N HIS A 213 -11.11 23.44 -21.43
CA HIS A 213 -9.69 23.79 -21.40
C HIS A 213 -9.04 23.76 -22.79
N GLY A 214 -9.78 24.19 -23.82
CA GLY A 214 -9.24 24.37 -25.18
C GLY A 214 -8.73 23.09 -25.84
N ARG A 215 -9.29 21.92 -25.47
CA ARG A 215 -8.91 20.60 -25.97
C ARG A 215 -7.45 20.20 -25.65
N ASN A 216 -6.92 20.69 -24.53
CA ASN A 216 -5.56 20.40 -24.08
C ASN A 216 -5.28 18.88 -23.98
N GLY A 217 -4.24 18.40 -24.66
CA GLY A 217 -3.81 16.99 -24.67
C GLY A 217 -3.41 16.41 -23.31
N ALA A 218 -3.17 17.26 -22.30
CA ALA A 218 -2.95 16.85 -20.91
C ALA A 218 -4.23 16.35 -20.21
N ALA A 219 -5.41 16.78 -20.65
CA ALA A 219 -6.71 16.36 -20.11
C ALA A 219 -7.25 15.06 -20.73
N LEU A 220 -6.55 14.50 -21.72
CA LEU A 220 -6.91 13.24 -22.37
C LEU A 220 -6.65 12.05 -21.43
N LEU A 221 -7.60 11.11 -21.39
CA LEU A 221 -7.45 9.89 -20.59
C LEU A 221 -6.34 9.00 -21.17
N GLU A 222 -5.69 8.24 -20.30
CA GLU A 222 -4.76 7.20 -20.71
C GLU A 222 -5.52 5.95 -21.21
N PRO A 223 -4.94 5.14 -22.12
CA PRO A 223 -5.52 3.85 -22.51
C PRO A 223 -5.83 2.95 -21.32
N GLY A 224 -7.06 2.43 -21.29
CA GLY A 224 -7.57 1.57 -20.22
C GLY A 224 -9.08 1.44 -20.28
N SER A 225 -9.64 0.71 -19.32
CA SER A 225 -11.04 0.27 -19.31
C SER A 225 -12.06 1.37 -19.64
N LEU A 226 -11.92 2.57 -19.09
CA LEU A 226 -12.87 3.66 -19.33
C LEU A 226 -12.95 4.12 -20.81
N LEU A 227 -11.86 4.00 -21.58
CA LEU A 227 -11.84 4.29 -23.01
C LEU A 227 -12.24 3.08 -23.86
N ASP A 228 -11.92 1.87 -23.42
CA ASP A 228 -12.27 0.63 -24.12
C ASP A 228 -13.77 0.31 -23.99
N GLU A 229 -14.39 0.73 -22.88
CA GLU A 229 -15.83 0.67 -22.65
C GLU A 229 -16.60 1.71 -23.47
N ALA A 230 -16.03 2.89 -23.70
CA ALA A 230 -16.72 4.03 -24.31
C ALA A 230 -17.24 3.74 -25.72
N ASP A 231 -16.55 2.89 -26.50
CA ASP A 231 -17.00 2.47 -27.84
C ASP A 231 -18.35 1.74 -27.80
N GLY A 232 -18.69 1.13 -26.67
CA GLY A 232 -19.95 0.42 -26.47
C GLY A 232 -21.13 1.30 -26.05
N TYR A 233 -20.91 2.59 -25.77
CA TYR A 233 -21.98 3.48 -25.33
C TYR A 233 -22.81 3.97 -26.54
N LEU A 234 -24.13 3.79 -26.48
CA LEU A 234 -25.05 4.20 -27.55
C LEU A 234 -25.34 5.72 -27.51
N ASP A 235 -25.14 6.36 -26.35
CA ASP A 235 -25.52 7.75 -26.04
C ASP A 235 -24.34 8.74 -26.04
N LEU A 236 -23.20 8.40 -26.67
CA LEU A 236 -22.08 9.34 -26.77
C LEU A 236 -22.52 10.63 -27.48
N THR A 237 -22.43 11.75 -26.77
CA THR A 237 -22.52 13.07 -27.40
C THR A 237 -21.35 13.27 -28.36
N LYS A 238 -21.50 14.13 -29.36
CA LYS A 238 -20.42 14.47 -30.32
C LYS A 238 -19.11 14.86 -29.61
N GLN A 239 -19.21 15.58 -28.49
CA GLN A 239 -18.07 15.98 -27.68
C GLN A 239 -17.38 14.80 -26.98
N GLU A 240 -18.16 13.84 -26.46
CA GLU A 240 -17.61 12.61 -25.85
C GLU A 240 -16.95 11.71 -26.89
N ASP A 241 -17.55 11.55 -28.07
CA ASP A 241 -16.97 10.81 -29.19
C ASP A 241 -15.65 11.44 -29.67
N GLU A 242 -15.60 12.76 -29.86
CA GLU A 242 -14.36 13.49 -30.16
C GLU A 242 -13.30 13.32 -29.06
N PHE A 243 -13.69 13.33 -27.78
CA PHE A 243 -12.80 13.12 -26.63
C PHE A 243 -12.23 11.70 -26.56
N VAL A 244 -13.05 10.68 -26.80
CA VAL A 244 -12.63 9.27 -26.81
C VAL A 244 -11.65 9.02 -27.95
N LYS A 245 -11.93 9.54 -29.15
CA LYS A 245 -11.03 9.47 -30.32
C LYS A 245 -9.71 10.20 -30.09
N ALA A 246 -9.76 11.39 -29.48
CA ALA A 246 -8.54 12.13 -29.11
C ALA A 246 -7.72 11.38 -28.05
N SER A 247 -8.37 10.80 -27.04
CA SER A 247 -7.69 10.05 -25.97
C SER A 247 -7.03 8.77 -26.49
N LYS A 248 -7.70 8.02 -27.36
CA LYS A 248 -7.14 6.81 -28.00
C LYS A 248 -5.94 7.12 -28.89
N SER A 249 -6.05 8.10 -29.78
CA SER A 249 -4.94 8.52 -30.64
C SER A 249 -3.74 9.08 -29.85
N SER A 250 -3.98 9.84 -28.78
CA SER A 250 -2.94 10.25 -27.82
C SER A 250 -2.25 9.03 -27.18
N GLY A 251 -3.03 8.01 -26.80
CA GLY A 251 -2.55 6.73 -26.29
C GLY A 251 -1.60 6.01 -27.24
N GLU A 252 -1.94 5.94 -28.54
CA GLU A 252 -1.08 5.35 -29.56
C GLU A 252 0.22 6.14 -29.77
N VAL A 253 0.14 7.48 -29.78
CA VAL A 253 1.32 8.36 -29.84
C VAL A 253 2.21 8.17 -28.60
N ARG A 254 1.64 8.06 -27.40
CA ARG A 254 2.38 7.75 -26.15
C ARG A 254 3.04 6.37 -26.22
N LYS A 255 2.32 5.33 -26.69
CA LYS A 255 2.90 3.99 -26.93
C LYS A 255 4.08 4.07 -27.89
N ARG A 256 3.95 4.75 -29.03
CA ARG A 256 5.02 4.93 -30.02
C ARG A 256 6.24 5.64 -29.43
N LYS A 257 6.04 6.73 -28.66
CA LYS A 257 7.11 7.44 -27.95
C LYS A 257 7.79 6.57 -26.88
N LYS A 258 7.03 5.76 -26.13
CA LYS A 258 7.58 4.83 -25.13
C LYS A 258 8.44 3.75 -25.79
N TRP A 259 8.01 3.18 -26.91
CA TRP A 259 8.81 2.24 -27.71
C TRP A 259 10.07 2.89 -28.32
N GLN A 260 9.99 4.13 -28.79
CA GLN A 260 11.17 4.88 -29.24
C GLN A 260 12.17 5.13 -28.11
N PHE A 261 11.70 5.47 -26.90
CA PHE A 261 12.55 5.66 -25.73
C PHE A 261 13.20 4.35 -25.27
N VAL A 262 12.45 3.24 -25.21
CA VAL A 262 12.99 1.90 -24.90
C VAL A 262 14.04 1.48 -25.95
N GLY A 263 13.78 1.73 -27.24
CA GLY A 263 14.75 1.48 -28.31
C GLY A 263 16.03 2.31 -28.18
N LEU A 264 15.92 3.57 -27.76
CA LEU A 264 17.06 4.44 -27.49
C LEU A 264 17.89 3.97 -26.28
N VAL A 265 17.24 3.60 -25.17
CA VAL A 265 17.91 3.05 -23.99
C VAL A 265 18.60 1.71 -24.31
N ALA A 266 17.93 0.82 -25.04
CA ALA A 266 18.53 -0.44 -25.50
C ALA A 266 19.72 -0.20 -26.44
N GLY A 267 19.64 0.80 -27.32
CA GLY A 267 20.76 1.22 -28.18
C GLY A 267 21.96 1.72 -27.39
N ILE A 268 21.74 2.56 -26.37
CA ILE A 268 22.81 3.04 -25.47
C ILE A 268 23.43 1.88 -24.69
N GLY A 269 22.61 0.97 -24.15
CA GLY A 269 23.08 -0.23 -23.45
C GLY A 269 23.93 -1.14 -24.35
N LEU A 270 23.56 -1.30 -25.62
CA LEU A 270 24.34 -2.05 -26.61
C LEU A 270 25.70 -1.37 -26.89
N VAL A 271 25.74 -0.05 -27.02
CA VAL A 271 27.00 0.70 -27.20
C VAL A 271 27.92 0.53 -25.98
N ILE A 272 27.39 0.63 -24.76
CA ILE A 272 28.16 0.40 -23.52
C ILE A 272 28.69 -1.04 -23.46
N ALA A 273 27.88 -2.05 -23.80
CA ALA A 273 28.30 -3.44 -23.84
C ALA A 273 29.41 -3.69 -24.88
N LEU A 274 29.32 -3.05 -26.06
CA LEU A 274 30.36 -3.13 -27.10
C LEU A 274 31.66 -2.42 -26.67
N MET A 275 31.58 -1.30 -25.95
CA MET A 275 32.76 -0.64 -25.37
C MET A 275 33.42 -1.51 -24.30
N GLY A 276 32.65 -2.15 -23.41
CA GLY A 276 33.17 -3.12 -22.44
C GLY A 276 33.87 -4.31 -23.10
N LEU A 277 33.28 -4.86 -24.17
CA LEU A 277 33.90 -5.91 -24.99
C LEU A 277 35.20 -5.47 -25.67
N ALA A 278 35.29 -4.21 -26.11
CA ALA A 278 36.50 -3.63 -26.68
C ALA A 278 37.60 -3.45 -25.61
N GLN A 279 37.24 -2.96 -24.42
CA GLN A 279 38.16 -2.80 -23.30
C GLN A 279 38.69 -4.15 -22.79
N ALA A 280 37.83 -5.15 -22.61
CA ALA A 280 38.25 -6.52 -22.24
C ALA A 280 39.21 -7.15 -23.27
N ARG A 281 39.08 -6.81 -24.57
CA ARG A 281 40.03 -7.21 -25.62
C ARG A 281 41.36 -6.43 -25.57
N GLN A 282 41.37 -5.23 -25.00
CA GLN A 282 42.60 -4.47 -24.78
C GLN A 282 43.34 -4.98 -23.54
N GLU A 283 42.61 -5.28 -22.47
CA GLU A 283 43.14 -5.90 -21.25
C GLU A 283 43.70 -7.31 -21.53
N SER A 284 43.03 -8.14 -22.33
CA SER A 284 43.58 -9.46 -22.70
C SER A 284 44.82 -9.38 -23.59
N LYS A 285 44.93 -8.36 -24.46
CA LYS A 285 46.18 -8.07 -25.20
C LYS A 285 47.31 -7.65 -24.26
N ALA A 286 47.02 -6.83 -23.25
CA ALA A 286 48.00 -6.43 -22.24
C ALA A 286 48.45 -7.63 -21.39
N ALA A 287 47.51 -8.47 -20.94
CA ALA A 287 47.80 -9.69 -20.18
C ALA A 287 48.62 -10.70 -21.00
N ASN A 288 48.29 -10.92 -22.27
CA ASN A 288 49.07 -11.80 -23.16
C ASN A 288 50.49 -11.28 -23.39
N LYS A 289 50.66 -9.94 -23.50
CA LYS A 289 52.00 -9.35 -23.57
C LYS A 289 52.78 -9.55 -22.26
N ALA A 290 52.16 -9.26 -21.12
CA ALA A 290 52.78 -9.46 -19.80
C ALA A 290 53.17 -10.94 -19.57
N PHE A 291 52.37 -11.89 -20.06
CA PHE A 291 52.68 -13.31 -20.01
C PHE A 291 53.88 -13.68 -20.91
N ALA A 292 53.96 -13.13 -22.11
CA ALA A 292 55.12 -13.31 -23.00
C ALA A 292 56.40 -12.69 -22.41
N ASP A 293 56.31 -11.48 -21.84
CA ASP A 293 57.41 -10.81 -21.15
C ASP A 293 57.85 -11.62 -19.91
N ALA A 294 56.92 -12.22 -19.16
CA ALA A 294 57.21 -13.11 -18.04
C ALA A 294 57.88 -14.43 -18.46
N GLN A 295 57.46 -15.05 -19.58
CA GLN A 295 58.16 -16.21 -20.14
C GLN A 295 59.59 -15.87 -20.59
N ALA A 296 59.79 -14.69 -21.19
CA ALA A 296 61.14 -14.22 -21.55
C ALA A 296 62.01 -14.01 -20.31
N GLN A 297 61.47 -13.44 -19.23
CA GLN A 297 62.18 -13.31 -17.96
C GLN A 297 62.48 -14.67 -17.31
N LEU A 298 61.56 -15.63 -17.38
CA LEU A 298 61.78 -17.00 -16.90
C LEU A 298 62.94 -17.66 -17.65
N ALA A 299 62.95 -17.62 -18.99
CA ALA A 299 64.04 -18.16 -19.80
C ALA A 299 65.41 -17.49 -19.51
N VAL A 300 65.42 -16.17 -19.25
CA VAL A 300 66.64 -15.47 -18.79
C VAL A 300 67.06 -15.92 -17.39
N SER A 301 66.12 -16.20 -16.49
CA SER A 301 66.41 -16.71 -15.14
C SER A 301 66.93 -18.16 -15.17
N GLU A 302 66.38 -19.00 -16.04
CA GLU A 302 66.84 -20.38 -16.27
C GLU A 302 68.24 -20.39 -16.90
N ALA A 303 68.50 -19.52 -17.87
CA ALA A 303 69.84 -19.34 -18.44
C ALA A 303 70.86 -18.88 -17.38
N ARG A 304 70.49 -17.95 -16.49
CA ARG A 304 71.33 -17.52 -15.36
C ARG A 304 71.53 -18.62 -14.32
N LEU A 305 70.51 -19.45 -14.05
CA LEU A 305 70.63 -20.62 -13.19
C LEU A 305 71.55 -21.68 -13.80
N ALA A 306 71.44 -21.94 -15.11
CA ALA A 306 72.34 -22.83 -15.83
C ALA A 306 73.79 -22.31 -15.83
N GLU A 307 74.00 -21.01 -16.03
CA GLU A 307 75.31 -20.37 -15.94
C GLU A 307 75.88 -20.43 -14.50
N ALA A 308 75.05 -20.16 -13.49
CA ALA A 308 75.42 -20.26 -12.08
C ALA A 308 75.78 -21.70 -11.70
N ASN A 309 74.99 -22.70 -12.13
CA ASN A 309 75.27 -24.12 -11.92
C ASN A 309 76.52 -24.58 -12.67
N ALA A 310 76.78 -24.07 -13.87
CA ALA A 310 78.02 -24.35 -14.61
C ALA A 310 79.25 -23.76 -13.90
N LYS A 311 79.14 -22.53 -13.37
CA LYS A 311 80.18 -21.91 -12.52
C LYS A 311 80.36 -22.67 -11.21
N LEU A 312 79.27 -23.14 -10.61
CA LEU A 312 79.31 -23.90 -9.36
C LEU A 312 79.97 -25.27 -9.59
N ALA A 313 79.64 -25.99 -10.66
CA ALA A 313 80.32 -27.21 -11.08
C ALA A 313 81.80 -26.98 -11.44
N LEU A 314 82.16 -25.82 -12.02
CA LEU A 314 83.56 -25.43 -12.22
C LEU A 314 84.27 -25.24 -10.88
N SER A 315 83.65 -24.52 -9.94
CA SER A 315 84.16 -24.30 -8.58
C SER A 315 84.22 -25.58 -7.75
N GLU A 316 83.32 -26.55 -7.97
CA GLU A 316 83.36 -27.87 -7.36
C GLU A 316 84.50 -28.70 -7.93
N LYS A 317 84.81 -28.56 -9.23
CA LYS A 317 85.98 -29.20 -9.85
C LYS A 317 87.29 -28.59 -9.36
N GLU A 318 87.36 -27.26 -9.22
CA GLU A 318 88.47 -26.56 -8.59
C GLU A 318 88.59 -26.92 -7.10
N SER A 319 87.47 -27.03 -6.39
CA SER A 319 87.40 -27.51 -5.00
C SER A 319 87.77 -28.98 -4.88
N TYR A 320 87.51 -29.81 -5.88
CA TYR A 320 87.99 -31.20 -5.95
C TYR A 320 89.50 -31.25 -6.20
N GLN A 321 90.06 -30.40 -7.07
CA GLN A 321 91.51 -30.29 -7.24
C GLN A 321 92.18 -29.73 -5.97
N ALA A 322 91.59 -28.73 -5.34
CA ALA A 322 92.01 -28.19 -4.05
C ALA A 322 91.81 -29.17 -2.89
N LYS A 323 90.85 -30.12 -2.98
CA LYS A 323 90.72 -31.27 -2.06
C LYS A 323 91.70 -32.39 -2.37
N VAL A 324 92.11 -32.62 -3.61
CA VAL A 324 93.16 -33.61 -3.93
C VAL A 324 94.53 -33.11 -3.45
N LEU A 325 94.84 -31.83 -3.66
CA LEU A 325 95.98 -31.15 -3.02
C LEU A 325 95.78 -31.05 -1.49
N GLY A 326 94.54 -30.80 -1.06
CA GLY A 326 94.12 -30.71 0.33
C GLY A 326 94.24 -32.03 1.08
N VAL A 327 94.02 -33.18 0.47
CA VAL A 327 94.18 -34.51 1.11
C VAL A 327 95.65 -34.82 1.38
N GLN A 328 96.59 -34.29 0.58
CA GLN A 328 98.01 -34.30 0.93
C GLN A 328 98.35 -33.35 2.11
N ALA A 329 97.57 -32.29 2.33
CA ALA A 329 97.73 -31.37 3.47
C ALA A 329 96.94 -31.79 4.74
N VAL A 330 95.81 -32.49 4.59
CA VAL A 330 94.92 -32.92 5.68
C VAL A 330 95.52 -34.09 6.46
N SER A 331 96.41 -34.86 5.83
CA SER A 331 97.32 -35.78 6.53
C SER A 331 98.19 -35.09 7.60
N LEU A 332 98.38 -33.76 7.52
CA LEU A 332 99.10 -32.97 8.53
C LEU A 332 98.17 -32.15 9.45
N SER A 333 96.92 -31.88 9.06
CA SER A 333 95.95 -31.17 9.92
C SER A 333 95.17 -32.11 10.86
N GLN A 334 94.96 -33.38 10.50
CA GLN A 334 94.34 -34.37 11.41
C GLN A 334 95.20 -34.71 12.64
N ILE A 335 96.50 -34.35 12.61
CA ILE A 335 97.39 -34.39 13.78
C ILE A 335 97.12 -33.21 14.76
N ARG A 336 96.41 -32.14 14.35
CA ARG A 336 96.09 -30.99 15.21
C ARG A 336 94.74 -31.10 15.95
N GLU A 337 93.68 -31.61 15.33
CA GLU A 337 92.36 -31.71 16.00
C GLU A 337 92.34 -32.76 17.13
N VAL A 338 93.07 -33.88 16.97
CA VAL A 338 93.24 -34.88 18.06
C VAL A 338 93.98 -34.29 19.27
N ASN A 339 94.74 -33.21 19.10
CA ASN A 339 95.41 -32.52 20.20
C ASN A 339 94.52 -31.48 20.90
N GLN A 340 93.57 -30.82 20.22
CA GLN A 340 92.67 -29.85 20.89
C GLN A 340 91.64 -30.55 21.79
N VAL A 341 91.14 -31.73 21.44
CA VAL A 341 90.27 -32.52 22.32
C VAL A 341 91.04 -33.04 23.55
N LYS A 342 92.32 -33.37 23.40
CA LYS A 342 93.20 -33.71 24.55
C LYS A 342 93.48 -32.53 25.49
N VAL A 343 93.54 -31.30 24.97
CA VAL A 343 93.74 -30.10 25.80
C VAL A 343 92.53 -29.83 26.70
N LEU A 344 91.30 -30.01 26.19
CA LEU A 344 90.08 -29.85 26.99
C LEU A 344 89.89 -30.96 28.03
N ASP A 345 90.17 -32.23 27.68
CA ASP A 345 90.15 -33.35 28.63
C ASP A 345 91.25 -33.22 29.71
N GLY A 346 92.43 -32.71 29.34
CA GLY A 346 93.54 -32.43 30.26
C GLY A 346 93.20 -31.33 31.27
N LEU A 347 92.73 -30.17 30.81
CA LEU A 347 92.35 -29.05 31.67
C LEU A 347 91.23 -29.42 32.66
N THR A 348 90.28 -30.25 32.25
CA THR A 348 89.19 -30.71 33.12
C THR A 348 89.72 -31.63 34.24
N LYS A 349 90.63 -32.55 33.92
CA LYS A 349 91.25 -33.46 34.91
C LYS A 349 92.20 -32.75 35.87
N GLU A 350 92.95 -31.77 35.38
CA GLU A 350 93.86 -30.94 36.21
C GLU A 350 93.07 -30.09 37.22
N PHE A 351 91.91 -29.55 36.81
CA PHE A 351 90.99 -28.83 37.70
C PHE A 351 90.38 -29.76 38.78
N GLU A 352 89.86 -30.93 38.39
CA GLU A 352 89.32 -31.91 39.35
C GLU A 352 90.36 -32.44 40.34
N GLN A 353 91.62 -32.61 39.92
CA GLN A 353 92.71 -33.07 40.78
C GLN A 353 93.21 -31.95 41.71
N THR A 354 93.18 -30.69 41.26
CA THR A 354 93.45 -29.52 42.10
C THR A 354 92.41 -29.39 43.21
N ILE A 355 91.12 -29.53 42.90
CA ILE A 355 90.04 -29.47 43.91
C ILE A 355 90.16 -30.62 44.91
N ARG A 356 90.37 -31.87 44.45
CA ARG A 356 90.45 -33.05 45.34
C ARG A 356 91.64 -33.05 46.31
N ASN A 357 92.74 -32.37 45.98
CA ASN A 357 93.96 -32.35 46.80
C ASN A 357 94.18 -31.04 47.56
N SER A 358 93.31 -30.03 47.39
CA SER A 358 93.50 -28.73 48.04
C SER A 358 93.12 -28.74 49.52
N THR A 359 94.09 -28.38 50.38
CA THR A 359 93.87 -27.95 51.76
C THR A 359 93.91 -26.42 51.88
N LEU A 360 93.57 -25.72 50.78
CA LEU A 360 93.66 -24.28 50.65
C LEU A 360 92.53 -23.55 51.42
N PRO A 361 92.78 -22.35 51.96
CA PRO A 361 91.73 -21.47 52.47
C PRO A 361 90.70 -21.11 51.38
N PRO A 362 89.45 -20.80 51.74
CA PRO A 362 88.40 -20.45 50.78
C PRO A 362 88.73 -19.26 49.87
N GLU A 363 89.54 -18.32 50.36
CA GLU A 363 90.01 -17.12 49.64
C GLU A 363 90.80 -17.50 48.36
N ASP A 364 91.72 -18.46 48.46
CA ASP A 364 92.62 -18.88 47.38
C ASP A 364 91.94 -19.78 46.35
N LEU A 365 90.93 -20.55 46.78
CA LEU A 365 90.15 -21.40 45.89
C LEU A 365 89.34 -20.57 44.88
N LYS A 366 88.82 -19.41 45.31
CA LYS A 366 88.05 -18.49 44.47
C LYS A 366 88.91 -17.91 43.34
N ALA A 367 90.12 -17.44 43.64
CA ALA A 367 91.04 -16.90 42.64
C ALA A 367 91.36 -17.91 41.52
N LYS A 368 91.47 -19.21 41.85
CA LYS A 368 91.68 -20.26 40.85
C LYS A 368 90.45 -20.62 40.02
N ILE A 369 89.24 -20.39 40.53
CA ILE A 369 87.99 -20.58 39.77
C ILE A 369 87.83 -19.44 38.77
N ASP A 370 88.11 -18.20 39.19
CA ASP A 370 88.03 -17.02 38.31
C ASP A 370 89.07 -17.10 37.16
N GLU A 371 90.32 -17.55 37.44
CA GLU A 371 91.36 -17.79 36.41
C GLU A 371 90.98 -18.88 35.39
N PHE A 372 90.08 -19.81 35.75
CA PHE A 372 89.57 -20.84 34.86
C PHE A 372 88.41 -20.33 33.98
N GLY A 373 87.59 -19.42 34.51
CA GLY A 373 86.49 -18.78 33.78
C GLY A 373 86.95 -17.94 32.59
N ASP A 374 87.97 -17.10 32.77
CA ASP A 374 88.49 -16.22 31.72
C ASP A 374 89.05 -17.00 30.50
N LYS A 375 89.56 -18.21 30.72
CA LYS A 375 90.10 -19.08 29.66
C LYS A 375 89.01 -19.72 28.78
N LEU A 376 87.77 -19.81 29.27
CA LEU A 376 86.63 -20.35 28.53
C LEU A 376 85.91 -19.29 27.69
N ILE A 377 85.83 -18.04 28.17
CA ILE A 377 85.08 -16.95 27.51
C ILE A 377 85.76 -16.47 26.22
N ALA A 378 87.09 -16.67 26.08
CA ALA A 378 87.86 -16.25 24.90
C ALA A 378 87.51 -16.98 23.57
N ASN A 379 86.59 -17.96 23.56
CA ASN A 379 86.43 -18.93 22.46
C ASN A 379 85.05 -18.98 21.76
N GLY A 380 84.14 -18.00 21.89
CA GLY A 380 82.91 -18.00 21.05
C GLY A 380 81.97 -16.79 21.10
N GLN A 381 81.47 -16.35 19.93
CA GLN A 381 80.41 -15.34 19.76
C GLN A 381 79.55 -15.58 18.49
N ALA A 382 78.32 -15.02 18.47
CA ALA A 382 77.34 -15.06 17.37
C ALA A 382 76.41 -13.80 17.37
N PRO A 383 75.67 -13.45 16.28
CA PRO A 383 74.59 -12.43 16.33
C PRO A 383 73.24 -12.74 15.60
N GLN A 384 72.24 -11.83 15.70
CA GLN A 384 70.78 -12.00 15.37
C GLN A 384 70.07 -10.84 14.57
N THR A 385 68.81 -11.04 14.09
CA THR A 385 67.67 -10.09 13.73
C THR A 385 67.80 -9.09 12.52
N ALA A 386 66.85 -8.24 12.02
CA ALA A 386 65.43 -7.81 12.32
C ALA A 386 64.71 -7.21 11.03
N ILE A 387 63.61 -6.40 11.00
CA ILE A 387 62.13 -6.64 11.20
C ILE A 387 61.22 -5.52 10.54
N SER A 388 59.99 -5.83 10.04
CA SER A 388 58.79 -4.94 9.73
C SER A 388 58.80 -3.94 8.52
N GLY A 389 57.71 -3.26 8.06
CA GLY A 389 56.31 -3.00 8.55
C GLY A 389 55.29 -2.36 7.53
N GLN A 390 54.14 -1.78 8.00
CA GLN A 390 52.86 -1.49 7.26
C GLN A 390 52.48 0.02 6.97
N GLY A 391 51.35 0.30 6.24
CA GLY A 391 50.60 1.60 6.26
C GLY A 391 49.42 1.78 5.24
N ALA A 392 48.35 2.55 5.56
CA ALA A 392 47.12 2.79 4.72
C ALA A 392 46.38 4.14 5.02
N THR A 393 45.36 4.59 4.22
CA THR A 393 44.25 5.55 4.59
C THR A 393 43.21 5.83 3.46
N ALA A 394 42.07 6.54 3.73
CA ALA A 394 40.90 6.73 2.83
C ALA A 394 40.10 8.08 3.00
N ALA A 395 39.23 8.44 2.02
CA ALA A 395 38.16 9.50 2.00
C ALA A 395 37.46 9.54 0.60
N ALA A 396 36.33 10.20 0.24
CA ALA A 396 35.07 10.67 0.88
C ALA A 396 34.02 11.09 -0.24
N PRO A 397 32.68 11.29 0.01
CA PRO A 397 31.64 11.36 -1.05
C PRO A 397 30.89 12.72 -1.26
N ALA A 398 29.89 12.77 -2.17
CA ALA A 398 29.17 13.97 -2.63
C ALA A 398 27.60 13.89 -2.56
N THR A 399 26.92 15.05 -2.67
CA THR A 399 25.49 15.33 -2.36
C THR A 399 24.51 15.42 -3.57
N LEU A 400 23.19 15.35 -3.30
CA LEU A 400 22.08 15.51 -4.27
C LEU A 400 20.96 16.48 -3.78
N GLN A 401 20.05 16.88 -4.69
CA GLN A 401 19.00 17.92 -4.52
C GLN A 401 17.55 17.37 -4.40
N PRO A 402 16.53 18.19 -4.01
CA PRO A 402 15.28 17.71 -3.41
C PRO A 402 14.01 17.69 -4.30
N GLY A 403 12.99 16.91 -3.88
CA GLY A 403 11.59 17.03 -4.35
C GLY A 403 10.61 16.00 -3.74
N SER A 404 9.34 16.44 -3.57
CA SER A 404 8.11 15.62 -3.37
C SER A 404 7.79 15.00 -1.99
N GLY A 405 6.50 15.09 -1.60
CA GLY A 405 5.81 14.11 -0.73
C GLY A 405 5.54 14.51 0.74
N LEU A 406 4.36 14.14 1.26
CA LEU A 406 4.09 14.02 2.70
C LEU A 406 4.82 12.76 3.19
N LEU A 407 5.81 12.91 4.08
CA LEU A 407 6.75 11.83 4.42
C LEU A 407 6.34 11.06 5.68
N ILE A 408 5.72 9.89 5.48
CA ILE A 408 5.96 8.74 6.37
C ILE A 408 7.30 8.17 5.94
N ARG A 409 8.30 8.14 6.84
CA ARG A 409 9.57 7.42 6.57
C ARG A 409 9.37 5.92 6.82
N SER A 410 9.12 5.19 5.74
CA SER A 410 9.42 3.76 5.63
C SER A 410 10.20 3.53 4.34
N ASP A 411 10.97 2.44 4.27
CA ASP A 411 11.91 2.17 3.17
C ASP A 411 11.23 1.68 1.87
N GLN A 412 9.93 1.95 1.69
CA GLN A 412 9.16 1.64 0.49
C GLN A 412 8.45 2.89 -0.05
N GLU A 413 8.57 3.10 -1.36
CA GLU A 413 8.17 4.29 -2.14
C GLU A 413 6.64 4.53 -2.25
N ILE A 414 5.83 3.88 -1.41
CA ILE A 414 4.39 3.67 -1.63
C ILE A 414 3.49 4.59 -0.76
N ALA A 415 4.01 5.22 0.29
CA ALA A 415 3.22 5.95 1.29
C ALA A 415 2.82 7.40 0.94
N SER A 416 2.77 7.79 -0.36
CA SER A 416 2.66 9.20 -0.79
C SER A 416 1.23 9.77 -0.90
N GLN A 417 0.18 9.04 -0.48
CA GLN A 417 -1.23 9.39 -0.74
C GLN A 417 -2.11 9.58 0.51
N ALA A 418 -1.54 9.74 1.72
CA ALA A 418 -2.30 10.19 2.89
C ALA A 418 -2.65 11.69 2.78
N THR A 419 -3.91 12.05 2.48
CA THR A 419 -4.29 13.46 2.29
C THR A 419 -5.54 13.94 3.05
N ALA A 420 -5.78 13.37 4.23
CA ALA A 420 -6.59 14.00 5.27
C ALA A 420 -6.20 13.50 6.67
N GLY A 421 -5.98 14.43 7.61
CA GLY A 421 -5.88 14.14 9.05
C GLY A 421 -4.53 14.35 9.73
N VAL A 422 -4.55 14.23 11.06
CA VAL A 422 -3.42 14.45 11.98
C VAL A 422 -3.20 13.21 12.84
N PHE A 423 -1.95 12.80 13.06
CA PHE A 423 -1.61 11.63 13.87
C PHE A 423 -1.68 11.95 15.37
N LEU A 424 -2.44 11.15 16.10
CA LEU A 424 -2.63 11.22 17.55
C LEU A 424 -2.05 10.00 18.26
N ARG A 425 -1.67 10.16 19.53
CA ARG A 425 -1.32 9.06 20.45
C ARG A 425 -2.19 9.09 21.69
N LYS A 426 -2.56 7.91 22.18
CA LYS A 426 -3.28 7.76 23.47
C LYS A 426 -2.27 7.75 24.62
N PRO A 427 -2.53 8.40 25.77
CA PRO A 427 -1.66 8.31 26.93
C PRO A 427 -1.44 6.85 27.34
N GLY A 428 -0.17 6.44 27.49
CA GLY A 428 0.21 5.07 27.84
C GLY A 428 0.02 4.01 26.74
N GLY A 429 -0.28 4.40 25.49
CA GLY A 429 -0.46 3.46 24.38
C GLY A 429 0.49 3.72 23.20
N ASN A 430 1.07 2.67 22.64
CA ASN A 430 1.92 2.72 21.43
C ASN A 430 1.11 2.83 20.12
N GLN A 431 -0.22 2.77 20.17
CA GLN A 431 -1.08 2.91 18.99
C GLN A 431 -1.17 4.36 18.52
N SER A 432 -1.02 4.56 17.22
CA SER A 432 -1.25 5.83 16.55
C SER A 432 -2.64 5.85 15.90
N TYR A 433 -3.31 7.00 15.96
CA TYR A 433 -4.66 7.22 15.44
C TYR A 433 -4.65 8.36 14.43
N LEU A 434 -5.53 8.34 13.44
CA LEU A 434 -5.72 9.42 12.48
C LEU A 434 -6.97 10.24 12.84
N LEU A 435 -6.78 11.54 13.09
CA LEU A 435 -7.86 12.50 13.36
C LEU A 435 -8.47 12.99 12.05
N MET A 436 -9.77 12.77 11.84
CA MET A 436 -10.50 13.19 10.64
C MET A 436 -11.97 13.57 10.94
N PRO A 437 -12.68 14.25 10.03
CA PRO A 437 -14.11 14.49 10.16
C PRO A 437 -14.92 13.18 10.12
N ALA A 438 -15.93 13.06 10.99
CA ALA A 438 -16.67 11.81 11.18
C ALA A 438 -17.47 11.36 9.94
N TYR A 439 -17.95 12.28 9.11
CA TYR A 439 -18.67 11.98 7.86
C TYR A 439 -17.76 11.45 6.73
N LEU A 440 -16.44 11.39 6.92
CA LEU A 440 -15.54 10.66 6.03
C LEU A 440 -15.45 9.15 6.37
N LEU A 441 -16.20 8.70 7.39
CA LEU A 441 -16.42 7.30 7.72
C LEU A 441 -17.72 6.82 7.07
N ALA A 442 -17.77 5.54 6.67
CA ALA A 442 -18.95 4.95 6.03
C ALA A 442 -20.15 4.93 7.00
N PRO A 443 -21.37 5.30 6.55
CA PRO A 443 -22.50 5.60 7.44
C PRO A 443 -23.21 4.39 8.04
N ASP A 444 -22.95 3.17 7.55
CA ASP A 444 -23.79 1.99 7.78
C ASP A 444 -23.37 1.09 8.96
N LYS A 445 -22.34 1.45 9.75
CA LYS A 445 -21.87 0.65 10.91
C LYS A 445 -21.48 1.52 12.10
N PRO A 446 -21.75 1.09 13.36
CA PRO A 446 -21.53 1.89 14.56
C PRO A 446 -20.05 2.24 14.78
N SER A 447 -19.81 3.31 15.55
CA SER A 447 -18.52 3.99 15.76
C SER A 447 -17.42 3.17 16.45
N GLU A 448 -17.63 1.87 16.70
CA GLU A 448 -16.62 0.99 17.28
C GLU A 448 -15.95 0.17 16.17
N LEU A 449 -14.65 0.47 15.96
CA LEU A 449 -13.69 -0.35 15.22
C LEU A 449 -13.93 -0.48 13.71
N TYR A 450 -13.74 0.61 12.98
CA TYR A 450 -13.14 0.54 11.63
C TYR A 450 -11.62 0.76 11.76
N PRO A 451 -10.79 -0.29 11.69
CA PRO A 451 -9.35 -0.12 11.79
C PRO A 451 -8.77 0.04 10.38
N ILE A 452 -8.04 1.15 10.13
CA ILE A 452 -7.56 1.47 8.78
C ILE A 452 -6.46 0.47 8.40
N ARG A 453 -6.76 -0.38 7.42
CA ARG A 453 -5.87 -1.44 6.90
C ARG A 453 -4.71 -0.84 6.12
N SER A 454 -4.99 0.07 5.18
CA SER A 454 -3.96 0.88 4.56
C SER A 454 -4.45 2.30 4.30
N VAL A 455 -3.53 3.25 4.38
CA VAL A 455 -3.73 4.66 3.97
C VAL A 455 -4.24 4.73 2.51
N THR A 456 -3.76 3.83 1.66
CA THR A 456 -4.09 3.71 0.23
C THR A 456 -5.58 3.44 -0.02
N ASP A 457 -6.23 2.61 0.80
CA ASP A 457 -7.65 2.24 0.61
C ASP A 457 -8.59 3.43 0.82
N GLN A 458 -8.22 4.37 1.70
CA GLN A 458 -9.01 5.57 1.95
C GLN A 458 -8.76 6.65 0.88
N ALA A 459 -7.52 6.79 0.41
CA ALA A 459 -7.16 7.70 -0.69
C ALA A 459 -7.92 7.38 -1.99
N ALA A 460 -8.15 6.09 -2.28
CA ALA A 460 -8.92 5.64 -3.44
C ALA A 460 -10.43 5.98 -3.35
N ASN A 461 -10.98 6.07 -2.13
CA ASN A 461 -12.40 6.30 -1.88
C ASN A 461 -12.76 7.77 -1.61
N ALA A 462 -11.80 8.58 -1.14
CA ALA A 462 -12.04 9.98 -0.78
C ALA A 462 -12.75 10.82 -1.87
N PRO A 463 -12.45 10.70 -3.17
CA PRO A 463 -13.16 11.46 -4.23
C PRO A 463 -14.66 11.16 -4.33
N ARG A 464 -15.14 10.00 -3.86
CA ARG A 464 -16.57 9.68 -3.81
C ARG A 464 -17.28 10.48 -2.71
N LEU A 465 -16.66 10.60 -1.54
CA LEU A 465 -17.20 11.28 -0.36
C LEU A 465 -17.19 12.82 -0.51
N PHE A 466 -16.27 13.40 -1.28
CA PHE A 466 -16.17 14.85 -1.47
C PHE A 466 -17.15 15.45 -2.50
N SER A 467 -17.98 14.62 -3.15
CA SER A 467 -18.84 15.06 -4.27
C SER A 467 -20.29 15.37 -3.88
N THR A 468 -20.71 14.98 -2.68
CA THR A 468 -22.07 15.16 -2.17
C THR A 468 -22.10 16.30 -1.14
N PRO A 469 -23.03 17.25 -1.22
CA PRO A 469 -23.26 18.20 -0.13
C PRO A 469 -23.63 17.44 1.15
N ALA A 470 -23.15 17.91 2.31
CA ALA A 470 -23.54 17.34 3.59
C ALA A 470 -25.04 17.61 3.82
N ASP A 471 -25.86 16.57 3.68
CA ASP A 471 -27.30 16.62 3.94
C ASP A 471 -27.55 16.71 5.45
N PRO A 472 -28.21 17.77 5.95
CA PRO A 472 -28.43 17.99 7.38
C PRO A 472 -29.51 17.07 8.00
N SER A 473 -30.15 16.19 7.23
CA SER A 473 -31.25 15.32 7.69
C SER A 473 -30.82 13.94 8.20
N TYR A 474 -29.57 13.52 8.01
CA TYR A 474 -29.08 12.20 8.45
C TYR A 474 -28.90 12.11 9.97
N GLY A 475 -29.88 11.52 10.64
CA GLY A 475 -29.90 11.39 12.10
C GLY A 475 -29.25 10.11 12.64
N ALA A 476 -27.95 10.16 12.95
CA ALA A 476 -27.32 9.48 14.09
C ALA A 476 -25.86 9.94 14.22
N ASN A 477 -25.55 10.69 15.26
CA ASN A 477 -24.29 11.44 15.46
C ASN A 477 -24.13 12.65 14.54
N ASN A 478 -23.59 13.74 15.10
CA ASN A 478 -23.61 15.07 14.50
C ASN A 478 -22.57 15.13 13.35
N PRO A 479 -22.94 15.46 12.09
CA PRO A 479 -22.01 15.44 10.95
C PRO A 479 -20.89 16.48 11.04
N LEU A 480 -20.83 17.28 12.10
CA LEU A 480 -19.77 18.25 12.38
C LEU A 480 -18.83 17.79 13.50
N GLU A 481 -18.69 16.48 13.74
CA GLU A 481 -17.78 15.88 14.73
C GLU A 481 -16.47 15.35 14.13
N LEU A 482 -15.48 15.14 14.99
CA LEU A 482 -14.20 14.52 14.65
C LEU A 482 -14.18 13.08 15.17
N ALA A 483 -13.53 12.20 14.43
CA ALA A 483 -13.23 10.84 14.83
C ALA A 483 -11.71 10.62 14.85
N ALA A 484 -11.24 9.77 15.77
CA ALA A 484 -9.87 9.29 15.82
C ALA A 484 -9.85 7.80 15.49
N VAL A 485 -9.25 7.44 14.35
CA VAL A 485 -9.33 6.08 13.78
C VAL A 485 -8.00 5.37 13.97
N PRO A 486 -7.94 4.15 14.56
CA PRO A 486 -6.68 3.44 14.76
C PRO A 486 -6.07 3.01 13.42
N ILE A 487 -4.75 3.16 13.32
CA ILE A 487 -3.95 2.75 12.15
C ILE A 487 -3.31 1.39 12.48
N LEU A 488 -3.67 0.33 11.73
CA LEU A 488 -3.18 -1.03 12.04
C LEU A 488 -1.74 -1.28 11.62
N ASP A 489 -1.31 -0.69 10.50
CA ASP A 489 -0.11 -1.12 9.77
C ASP A 489 1.12 -0.23 10.06
N ALA A 490 1.01 0.71 11.00
CA ALA A 490 2.19 1.43 11.50
C ALA A 490 2.98 0.51 12.44
N ALA A 491 4.02 -0.14 11.92
CA ALA A 491 4.96 -0.90 12.73
C ALA A 491 5.47 -0.03 13.91
N PRO A 492 5.67 -0.58 15.13
CA PRO A 492 5.97 0.21 16.33
C PRO A 492 7.28 1.00 16.29
N THR A 493 8.10 0.79 15.26
CA THR A 493 9.33 1.52 14.96
C THR A 493 9.15 2.74 14.05
N VAL A 494 7.96 2.97 13.48
CA VAL A 494 7.69 4.13 12.60
C VAL A 494 7.45 5.38 13.46
N GLU A 495 8.42 6.29 13.45
CA GLU A 495 8.31 7.60 14.10
C GLU A 495 7.31 8.49 13.33
N ALA A 496 6.02 8.39 13.67
CA ALA A 496 4.97 9.20 13.08
C ALA A 496 5.14 10.69 13.46
N LYS A 497 5.73 11.49 12.56
CA LYS A 497 5.83 12.95 12.71
C LYS A 497 4.66 13.62 12.03
N ASN A 498 3.96 14.48 12.78
CA ASN A 498 2.98 15.39 12.22
C ASN A 498 3.65 16.48 11.38
N THR A 499 3.95 16.15 10.13
CA THR A 499 4.54 17.06 9.14
C THR A 499 3.55 17.23 8.00
N ALA A 500 3.05 18.45 7.80
CA ALA A 500 2.11 18.77 6.73
C ALA A 500 2.85 18.97 5.38
N VAL A 501 2.08 19.00 4.28
CA VAL A 501 2.62 19.18 2.92
C VAL A 501 3.46 20.47 2.85
N GLY A 502 4.70 20.34 2.38
CA GLY A 502 5.70 21.42 2.40
C GLY A 502 6.77 21.27 3.49
N GLY A 503 6.69 20.26 4.37
CA GLY A 503 7.68 20.02 5.42
C GLY A 503 7.38 20.72 6.74
N THR A 504 6.19 21.32 6.87
CA THR A 504 5.75 22.08 8.04
C THR A 504 5.42 21.15 9.21
N VAL A 505 6.26 21.11 10.24
CA VAL A 505 6.01 20.33 11.46
C VAL A 505 4.96 21.01 12.32
N ILE A 506 3.98 20.26 12.83
CA ILE A 506 2.94 20.75 13.73
C ILE A 506 3.51 20.80 15.16
N HIS A 507 3.68 21.99 15.73
CA HIS A 507 4.38 22.22 17.01
C HIS A 507 3.46 22.23 18.25
N GLY A 508 2.28 21.62 18.16
CA GLY A 508 1.29 21.60 19.24
C GLY A 508 -0.11 21.94 18.75
N VAL A 509 -1.00 22.24 19.70
CA VAL A 509 -2.42 22.54 19.45
C VAL A 509 -2.72 23.94 19.96
N ALA A 510 -3.31 24.79 19.12
CA ALA A 510 -3.63 26.15 19.50
C ALA A 510 -4.77 26.17 20.53
N GLN A 511 -4.59 26.91 21.62
CA GLN A 511 -5.63 27.04 22.64
C GLN A 511 -6.71 28.03 22.18
N PRO A 512 -7.98 27.89 22.58
CA PRO A 512 -9.05 28.83 22.19
C PRO A 512 -8.74 30.32 22.47
N ALA A 513 -7.97 30.62 23.53
CA ALA A 513 -7.51 31.98 23.86
C ALA A 513 -6.45 32.53 22.87
N GLU A 514 -5.76 31.67 22.12
CA GLU A 514 -4.81 32.04 21.06
C GLU A 514 -5.50 32.25 19.69
N LEU A 515 -6.83 32.10 19.63
CA LEU A 515 -7.62 32.11 18.39
C LEU A 515 -8.64 33.27 18.30
N PRO A 516 -8.31 34.53 18.65
CA PRO A 516 -9.24 35.65 18.47
C PRO A 516 -9.50 35.94 16.98
N ALA A 517 -10.60 36.64 16.70
CA ALA A 517 -10.92 37.13 15.36
C ALA A 517 -9.77 37.98 14.79
N GLY A 518 -9.45 37.78 13.52
CA GLY A 518 -8.32 38.39 12.82
C GLY A 518 -7.03 37.56 12.81
N THR A 519 -6.92 36.51 13.64
CA THR A 519 -5.74 35.62 13.69
C THR A 519 -5.50 34.95 12.34
N SER A 520 -4.27 35.08 11.80
CA SER A 520 -3.86 34.44 10.55
C SER A 520 -3.78 32.92 10.71
N VAL A 521 -4.35 32.21 9.75
CA VAL A 521 -4.36 30.75 9.67
C VAL A 521 -4.05 30.27 8.26
N THR A 522 -3.48 29.08 8.15
CA THR A 522 -3.09 28.46 6.89
C THR A 522 -3.74 27.10 6.76
N LEU A 523 -4.51 26.89 5.68
CA LEU A 523 -4.95 25.57 5.25
C LEU A 523 -3.83 24.91 4.45
N ILE A 524 -3.66 23.60 4.64
CA ILE A 524 -2.80 22.76 3.79
C ILE A 524 -3.69 21.68 3.16
N GLY A 525 -4.41 22.08 2.11
CA GLY A 525 -5.44 21.29 1.44
C GLY A 525 -4.93 20.56 0.18
N LEU A 526 -5.60 19.46 -0.18
CA LEU A 526 -5.26 18.67 -1.38
C LEU A 526 -5.59 19.43 -2.68
N SER A 527 -6.73 20.11 -2.73
CA SER A 527 -7.24 20.78 -3.93
C SER A 527 -6.77 22.23 -4.03
N THR A 528 -6.60 22.92 -2.90
CA THR A 528 -6.14 24.32 -2.84
C THR A 528 -4.65 24.50 -2.57
N GLY A 529 -3.95 23.44 -2.17
CA GLY A 529 -2.55 23.54 -1.73
C GLY A 529 -2.42 24.29 -0.41
N VAL A 530 -1.40 25.13 -0.29
CA VAL A 530 -1.19 26.00 0.88
C VAL A 530 -1.96 27.30 0.69
N LYS A 531 -2.92 27.61 1.57
CA LYS A 531 -3.74 28.82 1.44
C LYS A 531 -3.96 29.53 2.78
N GLU A 532 -3.57 30.81 2.81
CA GLU A 532 -3.73 31.68 3.97
C GLU A 532 -5.14 32.27 4.08
N GLY A 533 -5.54 32.56 5.31
CA GLY A 533 -6.76 33.27 5.67
C GLY A 533 -6.72 33.80 7.09
N LYS A 534 -7.88 34.17 7.62
CA LYS A 534 -8.05 34.67 8.99
C LYS A 534 -9.23 34.03 9.68
N ILE A 535 -9.12 33.82 10.98
CA ILE A 535 -10.26 33.50 11.85
C ILE A 535 -11.22 34.71 11.85
N LEU A 536 -12.50 34.43 11.64
CA LEU A 536 -13.59 35.40 11.74
C LEU A 536 -14.26 35.31 13.10
N GLU A 537 -14.52 34.09 13.57
CA GLU A 537 -15.22 33.80 14.82
C GLU A 537 -14.86 32.41 15.34
N TYR A 538 -14.82 32.25 16.67
CA TYR A 538 -14.85 30.94 17.33
C TYR A 538 -16.14 30.82 18.16
N ASN A 539 -16.94 29.81 17.85
CA ASN A 539 -18.14 29.49 18.62
C ASN A 539 -17.80 28.40 19.67
N PRO A 540 -17.76 28.75 20.96
CA PRO A 540 -17.34 27.81 22.01
C PRO A 540 -18.37 26.68 22.23
N THR A 541 -19.65 26.91 21.93
CA THR A 541 -20.73 25.93 22.12
C THR A 541 -20.67 24.82 21.08
N SER A 542 -20.55 25.17 19.79
CA SER A 542 -20.44 24.19 18.70
C SER A 542 -19.00 23.67 18.49
N LYS A 543 -18.02 24.34 19.10
CA LYS A 543 -16.57 24.13 18.93
C LYS A 543 -16.11 24.36 17.48
N LEU A 544 -16.84 25.19 16.73
CA LEU A 544 -16.55 25.55 15.34
C LEU A 544 -15.80 26.88 15.26
N ILE A 545 -14.84 26.94 14.36
CA ILE A 545 -14.07 28.13 14.00
C ILE A 545 -14.45 28.47 12.56
N TYR A 546 -14.94 29.69 12.36
CA TYR A 546 -15.22 30.23 11.03
C TYR A 546 -14.01 31.02 10.57
N THR A 547 -13.57 30.79 9.35
CA THR A 547 -12.46 31.52 8.72
C THR A 547 -12.90 32.15 7.42
N THR A 548 -12.15 33.13 6.92
CA THR A 548 -12.22 33.53 5.50
C THR A 548 -12.05 32.30 4.60
N LYS A 549 -12.61 32.30 3.38
CA LYS A 549 -12.52 31.18 2.42
C LYS A 549 -11.09 30.72 2.12
N ILE A 550 -10.61 29.75 2.89
CA ILE A 550 -9.31 29.09 2.72
C ILE A 550 -9.41 27.83 1.85
N SER A 551 -10.61 27.34 1.55
CA SER A 551 -10.81 26.03 0.92
C SER A 551 -11.70 26.00 -0.32
N THR A 552 -11.72 24.83 -0.97
CA THR A 552 -12.77 24.32 -1.85
C THR A 552 -13.40 23.05 -1.24
N LEU A 553 -14.37 22.42 -1.92
CA LEU A 553 -15.05 21.22 -1.42
C LEU A 553 -14.09 20.02 -1.25
N GLY A 554 -13.08 19.89 -2.12
CA GLY A 554 -12.10 18.79 -2.09
C GLY A 554 -10.94 18.97 -1.09
N ASP A 555 -11.08 19.85 -0.10
CA ASP A 555 -10.09 20.03 0.98
C ASP A 555 -10.59 19.53 2.35
N ALA A 556 -11.82 19.03 2.44
CA ALA A 556 -12.40 18.51 3.68
C ALA A 556 -11.49 17.46 4.34
N GLY A 557 -11.23 17.62 5.65
CA GLY A 557 -10.27 16.81 6.39
C GLY A 557 -8.83 17.34 6.43
N ALA A 558 -8.53 18.44 5.72
CA ALA A 558 -7.22 19.10 5.79
C ALA A 558 -6.99 19.82 7.13
N PRO A 559 -5.75 19.81 7.67
CA PRO A 559 -5.41 20.56 8.87
C PRO A 559 -5.36 22.07 8.61
N VAL A 560 -5.82 22.84 9.58
CA VAL A 560 -5.69 24.30 9.64
C VAL A 560 -4.70 24.66 10.73
N LEU A 561 -3.66 25.41 10.39
CA LEU A 561 -2.55 25.75 11.28
C LEU A 561 -2.50 27.26 11.57
N THR A 562 -1.95 27.64 12.72
CA THR A 562 -1.47 29.01 12.97
C THR A 562 -0.15 29.28 12.26
N LYS A 563 0.31 30.54 12.26
CA LYS A 563 1.60 30.94 11.67
C LYS A 563 2.82 30.31 12.39
N ASP A 564 2.67 29.95 13.66
CA ASP A 564 3.64 29.18 14.46
C ASP A 564 3.42 27.65 14.36
N ASN A 565 2.67 27.20 13.35
CA ASN A 565 2.38 25.79 13.04
C ASN A 565 1.68 25.01 14.17
N LYS A 566 0.92 25.65 15.05
CA LYS A 566 0.03 24.94 15.97
C LYS A 566 -1.24 24.53 15.23
N LEU A 567 -1.75 23.33 15.51
CA LEU A 567 -3.02 22.86 14.98
C LEU A 567 -4.19 23.65 15.58
N VAL A 568 -4.90 24.39 14.74
CA VAL A 568 -6.15 25.06 15.08
C VAL A 568 -7.31 24.05 15.10
N GLY A 569 -7.36 23.23 14.06
CA GLY A 569 -8.47 22.30 13.84
C GLY A 569 -8.38 21.60 12.49
N ILE A 570 -9.43 20.85 12.18
CA ILE A 570 -9.60 20.16 10.90
C ILE A 570 -10.71 20.86 10.11
N LEU A 571 -10.46 21.16 8.83
CA LEU A 571 -11.48 21.71 7.95
C LEU A 571 -12.62 20.71 7.75
N LEU A 572 -13.86 21.17 7.92
CA LEU A 572 -15.06 20.41 7.56
C LEU A 572 -15.49 20.76 6.14
N SER A 573 -15.95 21.99 5.93
CA SER A 573 -16.61 22.40 4.69
C SER A 573 -16.47 23.90 4.42
N LEU A 574 -17.12 24.38 3.36
CA LEU A 574 -17.57 25.78 3.31
C LEU A 574 -18.77 25.97 4.25
N ASP A 575 -18.99 27.19 4.73
CA ASP A 575 -20.17 27.53 5.50
C ASP A 575 -21.41 27.53 4.57
N PRO A 576 -22.46 26.73 4.85
CA PRO A 576 -23.66 26.69 4.01
C PRO A 576 -24.45 28.01 4.01
N LEU A 577 -24.24 28.88 5.00
CA LEU A 577 -24.89 30.19 5.10
C LEU A 577 -24.07 31.33 4.46
N ASP A 578 -22.74 31.17 4.35
CA ASP A 578 -21.86 32.13 3.67
C ASP A 578 -20.73 31.38 2.91
N PRO A 579 -20.86 31.15 1.59
CA PRO A 579 -19.88 30.40 0.80
C PRO A 579 -18.52 31.12 0.65
N ASN A 580 -18.34 32.29 1.29
CA ASN A 580 -17.07 33.00 1.45
C ASN A 580 -16.38 32.69 2.79
N ARG A 581 -16.92 31.75 3.58
CA ARG A 581 -16.30 31.24 4.81
C ARG A 581 -16.00 29.75 4.70
N SER A 582 -14.98 29.32 5.43
CA SER A 582 -14.64 27.92 5.65
C SER A 582 -14.90 27.57 7.12
N VAL A 583 -15.45 26.38 7.37
CA VAL A 583 -15.82 25.90 8.71
C VAL A 583 -14.80 24.87 9.17
N VAL A 584 -14.18 25.13 10.32
CA VAL A 584 -13.10 24.33 10.90
C VAL A 584 -13.55 23.81 12.26
N LYS A 585 -13.40 22.51 12.55
CA LYS A 585 -13.68 21.96 13.88
C LYS A 585 -12.43 22.08 14.74
N ALA A 586 -12.53 22.78 15.87
CA ALA A 586 -11.40 23.00 16.76
C ALA A 586 -10.82 21.68 17.29
N ALA A 587 -9.50 21.51 17.22
CA ALA A 587 -8.85 20.28 17.65
C ALA A 587 -8.74 20.17 19.19
N GLN A 588 -8.44 21.28 19.87
CA GLN A 588 -8.20 21.31 21.32
C GLN A 588 -9.33 20.67 22.15
N PRO A 589 -10.63 20.98 21.90
CA PRO A 589 -11.71 20.41 22.71
C PRO A 589 -11.95 18.92 22.47
N PHE A 590 -11.51 18.37 21.33
CA PHE A 590 -11.56 16.93 21.05
C PHE A 590 -10.43 16.21 21.79
N LEU A 591 -9.21 16.73 21.70
CA LEU A 591 -8.03 16.16 22.36
C LEU A 591 -8.16 16.20 23.88
N ALA A 592 -8.65 17.30 24.45
CA ALA A 592 -8.92 17.42 25.88
C ALA A 592 -10.00 16.44 26.38
N ALA A 593 -11.02 16.15 25.56
CA ALA A 593 -12.11 15.22 25.94
C ALA A 593 -11.73 13.74 25.81
N THR A 594 -10.77 13.42 24.95
CA THR A 594 -10.34 12.04 24.66
C THR A 594 -9.03 11.65 25.36
N GLY A 595 -8.28 12.63 25.85
CA GLY A 595 -6.93 12.48 26.37
C GLY A 595 -5.85 12.31 25.30
N PHE A 596 -6.20 12.31 24.00
CA PHE A 596 -5.22 12.17 22.92
C PHE A 596 -4.22 13.33 22.89
N THR A 597 -2.95 13.02 22.62
CA THR A 597 -1.88 13.99 22.33
C THR A 597 -1.48 13.92 20.86
N LEU A 598 -0.78 14.94 20.35
CA LEU A 598 -0.19 14.88 19.01
C LEU A 598 0.99 13.90 19.00
N ALA A 599 1.08 13.07 17.95
CA ALA A 599 2.28 12.26 17.73
C ALA A 599 3.49 13.19 17.47
N GLY A 600 4.54 13.03 18.27
CA GLY A 600 5.76 13.84 18.22
C GLY A 600 5.84 15.01 19.23
N ASP A 601 4.89 15.13 20.16
CA ASP A 601 5.02 16.02 21.31
C ASP A 601 6.05 15.43 22.31
N ASP A 602 7.06 16.21 22.73
CA ASP A 602 8.31 15.76 23.38
C ASP A 602 8.14 15.22 24.83
N THR A 603 6.94 14.81 25.23
CA THR A 603 6.72 14.10 26.50
C THR A 603 7.46 12.75 26.47
N PRO A 604 8.43 12.50 27.38
CA PRO A 604 9.23 11.28 27.33
C PRO A 604 8.35 10.05 27.57
N THR A 605 8.28 9.16 26.58
CA THR A 605 7.72 7.82 26.76
C THR A 605 8.50 7.06 27.84
N PRO A 606 7.84 6.27 28.70
CA PRO A 606 8.55 5.44 29.67
C PRO A 606 9.50 4.48 28.93
N GLU A 607 10.71 4.27 29.48
CA GLU A 607 11.66 3.34 28.89
C GLU A 607 11.08 1.93 28.84
N PRO A 608 11.20 1.19 27.72
CA PRO A 608 10.80 -0.20 27.65
C PRO A 608 11.64 -1.04 28.63
N THR A 609 11.00 -2.04 29.23
CA THR A 609 11.65 -3.02 30.12
C THR A 609 12.74 -3.81 29.38
N PRO A 610 13.69 -4.44 30.10
CA PRO A 610 14.72 -5.27 29.47
C PRO A 610 14.17 -6.41 28.59
N GLU A 611 13.01 -6.97 28.91
CA GLU A 611 12.35 -7.98 28.08
C GLU A 611 11.72 -7.39 26.81
N GLU A 612 11.07 -6.23 26.89
CA GLU A 612 10.57 -5.52 25.69
C GLU A 612 11.73 -5.10 24.77
N ARG A 613 12.89 -4.73 25.32
CA ARG A 613 14.12 -4.45 24.54
C ARG A 613 14.63 -5.68 23.77
N LYS A 614 14.44 -6.89 24.31
CA LYS A 614 14.85 -8.15 23.65
C LYS A 614 14.11 -8.34 22.32
N TRP A 615 12.81 -8.06 22.32
CA TRP A 615 11.91 -8.27 21.19
C TRP A 615 11.69 -7.03 20.30
N ALA A 616 12.22 -5.87 20.69
CA ALA A 616 12.11 -4.62 19.93
C ALA A 616 12.60 -4.77 18.48
N GLY A 617 11.71 -4.52 17.51
CA GLY A 617 11.99 -4.59 16.08
C GLY A 617 12.00 -6.00 15.47
N VAL A 618 11.62 -7.04 16.22
CA VAL A 618 11.38 -8.37 15.64
C VAL A 618 10.12 -8.34 14.75
N MET A 619 10.16 -9.00 13.60
CA MET A 619 9.02 -9.18 12.72
C MET A 619 8.81 -10.67 12.44
N GLY A 620 7.56 -11.12 12.44
CA GLY A 620 7.21 -12.52 12.33
C GLY A 620 6.14 -12.82 11.28
N GLU A 621 6.30 -13.91 10.53
CA GLU A 621 5.28 -14.48 9.63
C GLU A 621 4.97 -15.92 10.05
N ILE A 622 3.71 -16.35 10.02
CA ILE A 622 3.33 -17.77 10.18
C ILE A 622 2.66 -18.29 8.92
N LEU A 623 3.19 -19.40 8.40
CA LEU A 623 2.72 -20.08 7.21
C LEU A 623 2.04 -21.40 7.60
N ILE A 624 0.83 -21.60 7.08
CA ILE A 624 -0.12 -22.60 7.56
C ILE A 624 -0.41 -23.57 6.42
N SER A 625 0.19 -24.76 6.47
CA SER A 625 0.11 -25.76 5.41
C SER A 625 -1.04 -26.76 5.62
N GLY A 626 -2.29 -26.35 5.31
CA GLY A 626 -3.44 -27.25 5.29
C GLY A 626 -4.72 -26.62 4.77
N ASP A 627 -5.62 -27.46 4.25
CA ASP A 627 -6.89 -27.04 3.64
C ASP A 627 -8.09 -27.12 4.62
N SER A 628 -7.88 -27.56 5.88
CA SER A 628 -8.95 -27.62 6.90
C SER A 628 -9.05 -26.31 7.68
N PRO A 629 -10.27 -25.74 7.86
CA PRO A 629 -10.51 -24.61 8.75
C PRO A 629 -10.07 -24.86 10.21
N GLU A 630 -10.12 -26.11 10.69
CA GLU A 630 -9.73 -26.50 12.04
C GLU A 630 -8.23 -26.21 12.29
N PHE A 631 -7.39 -26.48 11.28
CA PHE A 631 -5.95 -26.23 11.31
C PHE A 631 -5.63 -24.73 11.34
N ALA A 632 -6.49 -23.89 10.75
CA ALA A 632 -6.35 -22.43 10.79
C ALA A 632 -6.70 -21.84 12.17
N GLU A 633 -7.76 -22.33 12.84
CA GLU A 633 -8.10 -21.89 14.20
C GLU A 633 -7.04 -22.29 15.21
N GLU A 634 -6.50 -23.51 15.14
CA GLU A 634 -5.44 -23.93 16.07
C GLU A 634 -4.12 -23.18 15.83
N ALA A 635 -3.79 -22.82 14.59
CA ALA A 635 -2.64 -21.95 14.32
C ALA A 635 -2.78 -20.55 14.95
N LYS A 636 -4.00 -19.97 15.01
CA LYS A 636 -4.24 -18.69 15.72
C LYS A 636 -3.90 -18.77 17.21
N LYS A 637 -4.08 -19.93 17.85
CA LYS A 637 -3.68 -20.14 19.25
C LYS A 637 -2.19 -19.86 19.45
N TYR A 638 -1.33 -20.34 18.54
CA TYR A 638 0.11 -20.09 18.58
C TYR A 638 0.46 -18.63 18.24
N VAL A 639 -0.26 -17.99 17.31
CA VAL A 639 -0.09 -16.53 17.05
C VAL A 639 -0.36 -15.72 18.31
N ASN A 640 -1.51 -15.92 18.94
CA ASN A 640 -1.91 -15.23 20.16
C ASN A 640 -0.90 -15.45 21.30
N LEU A 641 -0.34 -16.66 21.38
CA LEU A 641 0.64 -17.03 22.39
C LEU A 641 1.99 -16.32 22.22
N LEU A 642 2.49 -16.22 20.99
CA LEU A 642 3.71 -15.45 20.69
C LEU A 642 3.51 -13.97 21.01
N GLN A 643 2.33 -13.42 20.68
CA GLN A 643 1.96 -12.04 21.03
C GLN A 643 1.87 -11.81 22.55
N GLN A 644 1.28 -12.75 23.30
CA GLN A 644 1.23 -12.70 24.77
C GLN A 644 2.61 -12.78 25.42
N SER A 645 3.59 -13.40 24.75
CA SER A 645 4.97 -13.54 25.21
C SER A 645 5.85 -12.32 24.90
N GLY A 646 5.25 -11.19 24.49
CA GLY A 646 5.95 -9.95 24.18
C GLY A 646 6.66 -9.94 22.81
N ILE A 647 6.46 -10.95 21.97
CA ILE A 647 6.98 -10.97 20.60
C ILE A 647 5.97 -10.25 19.70
N PRO A 648 6.29 -9.06 19.13
CA PRO A 648 5.37 -8.36 18.25
C PRO A 648 5.25 -9.11 16.91
N MET A 649 4.27 -10.00 16.84
CA MET A 649 3.84 -10.65 15.60
C MET A 649 2.78 -9.73 14.94
N PRO A 650 3.13 -8.91 13.93
CA PRO A 650 2.11 -8.29 13.08
C PRO A 650 1.26 -9.42 12.47
N VAL A 651 -0.07 -9.26 12.52
CA VAL A 651 -1.02 -10.37 12.37
C VAL A 651 -0.80 -11.14 11.06
N PRO A 652 -0.48 -12.45 11.10
CA PRO A 652 -0.14 -13.19 9.88
C PRO A 652 -1.40 -13.61 9.11
N TYR A 653 -1.32 -13.52 7.78
CA TYR A 653 -2.24 -14.22 6.89
C TYR A 653 -1.86 -15.71 6.82
N ALA A 654 -2.83 -16.59 7.02
CA ALA A 654 -2.69 -18.02 6.78
C ALA A 654 -2.50 -18.31 5.28
N GLN A 655 -1.27 -18.29 4.78
CA GLN A 655 -0.97 -18.68 3.40
C GLN A 655 -0.97 -20.20 3.25
N VAL A 656 -2.04 -20.74 2.65
CA VAL A 656 -2.17 -22.16 2.33
C VAL A 656 -1.13 -22.56 1.27
N ARG A 657 -0.17 -23.40 1.66
CA ARG A 657 0.86 -23.94 0.75
C ARG A 657 0.53 -25.36 0.29
N LYS A 658 0.53 -25.59 -1.03
CA LYS A 658 0.36 -26.91 -1.68
C LYS A 658 1.38 -28.00 -1.30
N ARG A 659 2.46 -27.66 -0.58
CA ARG A 659 3.41 -28.61 0.00
C ARG A 659 3.56 -28.32 1.49
N VAL A 660 3.27 -29.34 2.30
CA VAL A 660 3.41 -29.34 3.75
C VAL A 660 4.84 -29.77 4.11
N PRO A 661 5.57 -29.05 4.99
CA PRO A 661 6.80 -29.57 5.57
C PRO A 661 6.48 -30.66 6.62
N SER A 662 7.31 -31.70 6.73
CA SER A 662 7.12 -32.79 7.71
C SER A 662 7.52 -32.42 9.15
N LYS A 663 8.00 -31.20 9.37
CA LYS A 663 8.38 -30.62 10.67
C LYS A 663 8.06 -29.13 10.65
N THR A 664 7.68 -28.56 11.80
CA THR A 664 7.57 -27.10 11.90
C THR A 664 8.95 -26.49 11.78
N GLU A 665 9.04 -25.44 10.95
CA GLU A 665 10.29 -24.83 10.56
C GLU A 665 10.30 -23.35 10.96
N VAL A 666 11.18 -22.99 11.89
CA VAL A 666 11.45 -21.60 12.28
C VAL A 666 12.62 -21.09 11.44
N ARG A 667 12.32 -20.27 10.44
CA ARG A 667 13.30 -19.67 9.53
C ARG A 667 13.77 -18.33 10.06
N TYR A 668 15.05 -18.07 9.89
CA TYR A 668 15.67 -16.77 10.14
C TYR A 668 16.53 -16.40 8.94
N PHE A 669 16.58 -15.10 8.62
CA PHE A 669 17.11 -14.64 7.33
C PHE A 669 18.46 -13.92 7.43
N ARG A 670 18.95 -13.67 8.65
CA ARG A 670 20.29 -13.15 8.91
C ARG A 670 20.98 -13.95 10.01
N THR A 671 22.29 -14.10 9.95
CA THR A 671 23.02 -14.98 10.89
C THR A 671 22.90 -14.49 12.35
N GLU A 672 22.82 -13.18 12.53
CA GLU A 672 22.58 -12.50 13.81
C GLU A 672 21.19 -12.76 14.41
N ASP A 673 20.20 -13.17 13.61
CA ASP A 673 18.82 -13.45 14.08
C ASP A 673 18.65 -14.89 14.61
N LYS A 674 19.70 -15.71 14.51
CA LYS A 674 19.71 -17.10 15.01
C LYS A 674 19.32 -17.25 16.49
N PRO A 675 19.74 -16.39 17.45
CA PRO A 675 19.31 -16.49 18.84
C PRO A 675 17.81 -16.23 19.00
N ILE A 676 17.25 -15.29 18.24
CA ILE A 676 15.81 -14.98 18.23
C ILE A 676 15.01 -16.20 17.74
N ALA A 677 15.50 -16.88 16.70
CA ALA A 677 14.91 -18.13 16.22
C ALA A 677 15.00 -19.28 17.23
N GLN A 678 16.06 -19.31 18.06
CA GLN A 678 16.19 -20.29 19.15
C GLN A 678 15.21 -20.00 20.29
N ASP A 679 15.08 -18.75 20.72
CA ASP A 679 14.09 -18.36 21.74
C ASP A 679 12.65 -18.67 21.29
N VAL A 680 12.31 -18.41 20.02
CA VAL A 680 11.01 -18.79 19.43
C VAL A 680 10.80 -20.31 19.45
N ILE A 681 11.85 -21.11 19.21
CA ILE A 681 11.78 -22.58 19.33
C ILE A 681 11.52 -23.00 20.78
N GLU A 682 12.26 -22.47 21.76
CA GLU A 682 12.03 -22.82 23.18
C GLU A 682 10.62 -22.45 23.63
N LEU A 683 10.11 -21.30 23.20
CA LEU A 683 8.74 -20.86 23.50
C LEU A 683 7.68 -21.79 22.89
N ILE A 684 7.90 -22.30 21.67
CA ILE A 684 7.02 -23.29 21.05
C ILE A 684 7.10 -24.66 21.79
N VAL A 685 8.29 -25.05 22.26
CA VAL A 685 8.49 -26.28 23.07
C VAL A 685 7.78 -26.20 24.42
N GLN A 686 7.87 -25.06 25.11
CA GLN A 686 7.18 -24.82 26.40
C GLN A 686 5.66 -25.02 26.31
N HIS A 687 5.09 -24.86 25.11
CA HIS A 687 3.65 -25.00 24.86
C HIS A 687 3.26 -26.35 24.24
N GLY A 688 4.06 -27.39 24.49
CA GLY A 688 3.71 -28.78 24.26
C GLY A 688 4.09 -29.34 22.89
N VAL A 689 4.79 -28.58 22.05
CA VAL A 689 5.31 -29.09 20.77
C VAL A 689 6.65 -29.81 21.00
N PRO A 690 6.76 -31.11 20.68
CA PRO A 690 8.02 -31.85 20.88
C PRO A 690 9.16 -31.27 20.04
N ARG A 691 10.35 -31.10 20.66
CA ARG A 691 11.51 -30.43 20.07
C ARG A 691 11.97 -31.10 18.76
N GLU A 692 11.83 -32.42 18.66
CA GLU A 692 12.17 -33.21 17.48
C GLU A 692 11.20 -32.99 16.29
N ARG A 693 10.01 -32.42 16.52
CA ARG A 693 9.09 -31.96 15.47
C ARG A 693 9.37 -30.51 15.01
N LEU A 694 10.33 -29.82 15.64
CA LEU A 694 10.81 -28.50 15.26
C LEU A 694 12.14 -28.58 14.50
N ARG A 695 12.41 -27.59 13.66
CA ARG A 695 13.73 -27.30 13.10
C ARG A 695 13.92 -25.80 12.95
N SER A 696 15.15 -25.31 13.13
CA SER A 696 15.55 -23.98 12.69
C SER A 696 16.25 -24.06 11.34
N SER A 697 15.96 -23.14 10.42
CA SER A 697 16.64 -23.04 9.12
C SER A 697 17.14 -21.62 8.87
N PHE A 698 18.39 -21.47 8.41
CA PHE A 698 18.86 -20.21 7.85
C PHE A 698 18.38 -20.10 6.39
N VAL A 699 17.88 -18.94 6.00
CA VAL A 699 17.54 -18.59 4.61
C VAL A 699 18.37 -17.38 4.23
N ASP A 700 19.36 -17.57 3.36
CA ASP A 700 20.25 -16.50 2.91
C ASP A 700 19.53 -15.58 1.92
N ASP A 701 18.70 -14.69 2.44
CA ASP A 701 17.96 -13.67 1.68
C ASP A 701 18.38 -12.27 2.18
N PRO A 702 19.30 -11.58 1.49
CA PRO A 702 19.75 -10.25 1.89
C PRO A 702 18.66 -9.17 1.73
N THR A 703 17.52 -9.49 1.09
CA THR A 703 16.38 -8.57 0.97
C THR A 703 15.45 -8.64 2.18
N ALA A 704 15.56 -9.68 3.02
CA ALA A 704 14.78 -9.79 4.24
C ALA A 704 15.17 -8.70 5.25
N PRO A 705 14.20 -8.06 5.93
CA PRO A 705 14.50 -7.08 6.96
C PRO A 705 15.21 -7.72 8.17
N PRO A 706 15.98 -6.95 8.96
CA PRO A 706 16.63 -7.47 10.15
C PRO A 706 15.59 -7.96 11.18
N LYS A 707 15.94 -8.99 11.97
CA LYS A 707 15.07 -9.62 12.96
C LYS A 707 13.78 -10.23 12.38
N PHE A 708 13.82 -10.70 11.13
CA PHE A 708 12.69 -11.38 10.50
C PHE A 708 12.71 -12.89 10.76
N ILE A 709 11.57 -13.42 11.24
CA ILE A 709 11.37 -14.84 11.56
C ILE A 709 10.14 -15.38 10.82
N GLN A 710 10.26 -16.50 10.11
CA GLN A 710 9.14 -17.13 9.40
C GLN A 710 8.90 -18.55 9.94
N ILE A 711 7.73 -18.78 10.55
CA ILE A 711 7.33 -20.06 11.15
C ILE A 711 6.44 -20.83 10.17
N SER A 712 6.92 -21.92 9.58
CA SER A 712 6.08 -22.80 8.74
C SER A 712 5.57 -23.98 9.56
N MET A 713 4.25 -24.08 9.77
CA MET A 713 3.66 -25.15 10.59
C MET A 713 3.42 -26.45 9.81
N ALA A 714 3.85 -27.58 10.37
CA ALA A 714 3.57 -28.92 9.83
C ALA A 714 2.18 -29.43 10.21
N LYS A 715 1.52 -30.16 9.29
CA LYS A 715 0.18 -30.71 9.48
C LYS A 715 0.09 -31.72 10.63
N ASP A 716 1.11 -32.57 10.77
CA ASP A 716 1.11 -33.72 11.69
C ASP A 716 1.34 -33.32 13.17
N LEU A 717 1.44 -32.03 13.46
CA LEU A 717 1.56 -31.51 14.82
C LEU A 717 0.26 -31.52 15.61
N LEU A 718 -0.89 -31.50 14.94
CA LEU A 718 -2.20 -31.42 15.61
C LEU A 718 -2.76 -32.79 16.03
N SER A 719 -2.09 -33.89 15.67
CA SER A 719 -2.35 -35.18 16.31
C SER A 719 -1.61 -35.23 17.65
N PRO A 720 -2.32 -35.32 18.79
CA PRO A 720 -1.66 -35.44 20.09
C PRO A 720 -0.74 -36.67 20.08
N HIS A 721 0.45 -36.54 20.66
CA HIS A 721 1.32 -37.70 20.83
C HIS A 721 0.58 -38.69 21.74
N PRO A 722 0.46 -39.99 21.39
CA PRO A 722 -0.33 -40.95 22.19
C PRO A 722 0.17 -41.09 23.63
N ASP A 723 1.41 -40.70 23.89
CA ASP A 723 2.07 -40.73 25.20
C ASP A 723 2.25 -39.35 25.86
N ALA A 724 1.64 -38.28 25.34
CA ALA A 724 1.76 -36.95 25.94
C ALA A 724 1.01 -36.91 27.30
N PRO A 725 1.66 -36.52 28.42
CA PRO A 725 0.98 -36.37 29.68
C PRO A 725 -0.05 -35.24 29.61
N VAL A 726 -1.27 -35.50 30.07
CA VAL A 726 -2.35 -34.50 30.14
C VAL A 726 -1.89 -33.37 31.07
N PRO A 727 -1.92 -32.10 30.64
CA PRO A 727 -1.51 -30.99 31.51
C PRO A 727 -2.45 -30.84 32.71
N PRO A 728 -1.93 -30.52 33.91
CA PRO A 728 -2.78 -30.24 35.07
C PRO A 728 -3.62 -28.97 34.82
N HIS A 729 -4.87 -29.03 35.26
CA HIS A 729 -5.84 -27.92 35.21
C HIS A 729 -5.60 -26.87 36.31
#